data_AF-A0A5C5UTF3-F1
#
_entry.id   AF-A0A5C5UTF3-F1
#
_cell.length_a   1.000
_cell.length_b   1.000
_cell.length_c   1.000
_cell.angle_alpha   90.00
_cell.angle_beta   90.00
_cell.angle_gamma   90.00
#
_symmetry.space_group_name_H-M   'P 1'
#
loop_
_entity.id
_entity.type
_entity.pdbx_description
1 polymer ?
#
loop_
_entity_poly.entity_id
_entity_poly.type
_entity_poly.pdbx_seq_one_letter_code
_entity_poly.pdbx_strand_id
1 'polypeptide(L)'
;MLQIMRINAVWGVAWIAAIFCALQVGCVTHARGRWNPPVMAPPNPAAAPQSSCFGVTQCAATLELIEPGNALPIPTTTEPADLPPELPAEGFWRNPNLNVGPQRLPAVEPEAPSPLPNDRTWGESVTPIPRPIPPGPTKSGPIAEIEIKPPPRDDRLMLAESYYAMAMEADRKLDEHAMSFYLDAILGAWDYMQTAPVERDISLQTGRAWIIYHSSLARLIHIAAATGRFEKNIRVRVPEDYGYRVLEIEYAGFAWRADEFDEWNVVGEYQSKYLLHHYKRPGLGVPLVIVRNRRPDDQFLPGKTPFNATAVLRPVDDEFRSDVTIPCPDSETHVERMVGTLQLFNPDEFDDVEFRECQTALAADWTALFAYMLSHPQAELQRSSHRGIGEPAPAGLFMLEPHQPGRIPIVFVHGLLSAPYTWAAMANELYAYPELHKRYEIWAFQYPTDEPFLASAAVLRRQLDCAVRCSDPEGRDPALDNMVVVGHSMGGLIAKLLAAPSGNTLWEHAAFVPIEEVVAPKDVRIRLQQSFFFSATPYVKDVIYIATPHEGSSWARRCLGQTTSLVIEGIEHREQTHQELVNENPAAFREELRRRPPTSIDLLEPDSLILKGIYQLDVAPEVREHSIIGRGWWSIHDGASDGVVPVKSARLPGVDSEVMISATHMHLNKHPGAICEVLRILQVHADQLPWVQPHLVGQCEPK
;
A
#
# COMPACT_ATOMS: atom_id res chain seq x y z
N MET A 1 -43.75 -48.62 -0.03
CA MET A 1 -42.46 -48.90 0.66
C MET A 1 -41.33 -47.95 0.25
N LEU A 2 -41.17 -47.57 -1.03
CA LEU A 2 -40.14 -46.61 -1.47
C LEU A 2 -40.37 -45.12 -1.10
N GLN A 3 -41.58 -44.74 -0.66
CA GLN A 3 -41.85 -43.40 -0.11
C GLN A 3 -41.61 -43.29 1.41
N ILE A 4 -41.55 -44.42 2.14
CA ILE A 4 -41.26 -44.42 3.58
C ILE A 4 -39.73 -44.41 3.83
N MET A 5 -38.92 -44.86 2.87
CA MET A 5 -37.45 -44.75 2.94
C MET A 5 -36.91 -43.34 2.60
N ARG A 6 -37.71 -42.48 1.93
CA ARG A 6 -37.32 -41.09 1.66
C ARG A 6 -37.58 -40.14 2.84
N ILE A 7 -38.49 -40.50 3.75
CA ILE A 7 -38.77 -39.67 4.93
C ILE A 7 -37.72 -39.93 6.03
N ASN A 8 -37.24 -41.17 6.22
CA ASN A 8 -36.23 -41.46 7.25
C ASN A 8 -34.79 -41.00 6.94
N ALA A 9 -34.45 -40.68 5.68
CA ALA A 9 -33.14 -40.13 5.33
C ALA A 9 -32.99 -38.62 5.62
N VAL A 10 -34.11 -37.89 5.67
CA VAL A 10 -34.11 -36.45 5.95
C VAL A 10 -34.01 -36.16 7.46
N TRP A 11 -34.53 -37.05 8.32
CA TRP A 11 -34.44 -36.91 9.77
C TRP A 11 -33.10 -37.39 10.38
N GLY A 12 -32.36 -38.26 9.69
CA GLY A 12 -31.02 -38.70 10.12
C GLY A 12 -29.91 -37.67 9.90
N VAL A 13 -30.05 -36.81 8.87
CA VAL A 13 -29.04 -35.78 8.52
C VAL A 13 -29.21 -34.53 9.40
N ALA A 14 -30.44 -34.20 9.82
CA ALA A 14 -30.71 -33.11 10.75
C ALA A 14 -30.16 -33.36 12.17
N TRP A 15 -30.11 -34.62 12.62
CA TRP A 15 -29.56 -34.98 13.94
C TRP A 15 -28.04 -34.95 14.01
N ILE A 16 -27.33 -35.25 12.91
CA ILE A 16 -25.86 -35.17 12.86
C ILE A 16 -25.38 -33.71 12.77
N ALA A 17 -26.14 -32.85 12.09
CA ALA A 17 -25.88 -31.40 12.07
C ALA A 17 -26.10 -30.73 13.44
N ALA A 18 -27.10 -31.19 14.22
CA ALA A 18 -27.35 -30.67 15.57
C ALA A 18 -26.27 -31.09 16.60
N ILE A 19 -25.67 -32.28 16.45
CA ILE A 19 -24.58 -32.74 17.33
C ILE A 19 -23.25 -32.00 17.03
N PHE A 20 -23.00 -31.60 15.79
CA PHE A 20 -21.83 -30.77 15.45
C PHE A 20 -21.97 -29.30 15.89
N CYS A 21 -23.19 -28.74 15.85
CA CYS A 21 -23.45 -27.41 16.44
C CYS A 21 -23.40 -27.41 17.98
N ALA A 22 -23.70 -28.53 18.64
CA ALA A 22 -23.65 -28.64 20.11
C ALA A 22 -22.25 -28.93 20.68
N LEU A 23 -21.26 -29.29 19.84
CA LEU A 23 -19.86 -29.48 20.26
C LEU A 23 -18.96 -28.26 20.01
N GLN A 24 -19.47 -27.20 19.38
CA GLN A 24 -18.78 -25.91 19.27
C GLN A 24 -19.29 -24.82 20.22
N VAL A 25 -20.33 -25.09 21.00
CA VAL A 25 -20.84 -24.16 22.01
C VAL A 25 -20.85 -24.84 23.39
N GLY A 26 -19.65 -24.97 23.96
CA GLY A 26 -19.47 -25.21 25.39
C GLY A 26 -19.62 -23.90 26.15
N CYS A 27 -20.84 -23.62 26.62
CA CYS A 27 -21.14 -22.57 27.59
C CYS A 27 -20.24 -22.64 28.83
N VAL A 28 -19.72 -21.50 29.26
CA VAL A 28 -19.60 -21.17 30.69
C VAL A 28 -20.46 -19.94 30.96
N THR A 29 -21.56 -20.16 31.66
CA THR A 29 -22.42 -19.13 32.25
C THR A 29 -21.88 -18.70 33.61
N HIS A 30 -22.11 -17.42 33.92
CA HIS A 30 -22.09 -16.77 35.23
C HIS A 30 -20.77 -16.59 36.01
N ALA A 31 -20.32 -15.33 36.09
CA ALA A 31 -20.33 -14.57 37.36
C ALA A 31 -20.08 -13.08 37.07
N ARG A 32 -20.88 -12.20 37.69
CA ARG A 32 -20.57 -10.78 37.82
C ARG A 32 -19.26 -10.66 38.60
N GLY A 33 -18.20 -10.16 37.98
CA GLY A 33 -16.92 -9.91 38.63
C GLY A 33 -16.16 -8.83 37.88
N ARG A 34 -15.86 -7.72 38.59
CA ARG A 34 -14.97 -6.65 38.14
C ARG A 34 -13.60 -7.26 37.79
N TRP A 35 -12.98 -6.79 36.71
CA TRP A 35 -11.61 -7.16 36.35
C TRP A 35 -10.72 -5.92 36.31
N ASN A 36 -9.57 -6.02 36.99
CA ASN A 36 -8.47 -5.06 37.01
C ASN A 36 -7.55 -5.30 35.80
N PRO A 37 -6.88 -4.25 35.27
CA PRO A 37 -5.94 -4.39 34.17
C PRO A 37 -4.67 -5.18 34.56
N PRO A 38 -4.06 -5.92 33.61
CA PRO A 38 -2.82 -6.66 33.81
C PRO A 38 -1.60 -5.72 33.82
N VAL A 39 -0.70 -5.96 34.77
CA VAL A 39 0.62 -5.33 34.88
C VAL A 39 1.55 -5.98 33.84
N MET A 40 2.08 -5.20 32.90
CA MET A 40 3.17 -5.65 32.02
C MET A 40 4.55 -5.27 32.59
N ALA A 41 5.50 -6.18 32.44
CA ALA A 41 6.87 -6.07 32.96
C ALA A 41 7.74 -5.09 32.14
N PRO A 42 8.71 -4.39 32.77
CA PRO A 42 9.54 -3.39 32.10
C PRO A 42 10.63 -4.03 31.21
N PRO A 43 10.95 -3.46 30.03
CA PRO A 43 12.09 -3.87 29.21
C PRO A 43 13.45 -3.36 29.73
N ASN A 44 14.51 -4.09 29.35
CA ASN A 44 15.88 -4.01 29.84
C ASN A 44 16.60 -2.68 29.51
N PRO A 45 17.13 -1.94 30.51
CA PRO A 45 17.75 -0.61 30.33
C PRO A 45 19.18 -0.62 29.76
N ALA A 46 19.73 -1.75 29.31
CA ALA A 46 21.16 -1.87 28.96
C ALA A 46 21.51 -1.62 27.47
N ALA A 47 20.61 -1.11 26.62
CA ALA A 47 20.83 -1.06 25.16
C ALA A 47 20.64 0.33 24.50
N ALA A 48 21.03 1.43 25.15
CA ALA A 48 21.03 2.77 24.51
C ALA A 48 22.40 3.46 24.63
N PRO A 49 22.94 4.05 23.54
CA PRO A 49 24.10 4.93 23.62
C PRO A 49 23.72 6.23 24.34
N GLN A 50 24.63 6.69 25.19
CA GLN A 50 24.48 7.95 25.94
C GLN A 50 24.82 9.13 25.02
N SER A 51 23.80 9.89 24.61
CA SER A 51 23.97 11.25 24.11
C SER A 51 22.99 12.19 24.80
N SER A 52 23.51 13.26 25.36
CA SER A 52 22.82 14.23 26.21
C SER A 52 22.03 15.24 25.37
N CYS A 53 20.93 14.80 24.76
CA CYS A 53 19.77 15.59 24.33
C CYS A 53 18.59 14.62 24.25
N PHE A 54 17.48 14.93 24.94
CA PHE A 54 16.27 14.09 25.10
C PHE A 54 16.50 12.58 24.92
N GLY A 55 17.07 11.94 25.94
CA GLY A 55 16.96 10.49 26.05
C GLY A 55 15.49 10.14 26.29
N VAL A 56 14.76 9.80 25.23
CA VAL A 56 13.39 9.29 25.30
C VAL A 56 13.44 7.94 26.02
N THR A 57 13.45 8.00 27.33
CA THR A 57 13.16 6.86 28.20
C THR A 57 11.64 6.76 28.21
N GLN A 58 11.11 5.57 27.87
CA GLN A 58 9.68 5.26 27.80
C GLN A 58 8.90 5.93 28.95
N CYS A 59 8.24 7.05 28.66
CA CYS A 59 7.32 7.64 29.61
C CYS A 59 6.00 6.89 29.45
N ALA A 60 5.65 6.13 30.49
CA ALA A 60 4.34 5.57 30.75
C ALA A 60 3.30 6.68 31.03
N ALA A 61 3.20 7.67 30.13
CA ALA A 61 1.97 8.41 29.96
C ALA A 61 1.05 7.50 29.16
N THR A 62 0.32 6.65 29.89
CA THR A 62 -1.01 6.16 29.51
C THR A 62 -1.68 7.19 28.60
N LEU A 63 -1.92 6.93 27.32
CA LEU A 63 -3.02 6.08 26.85
C LEU A 63 -4.34 6.39 27.60
N GLU A 64 -4.60 7.67 27.87
CA GLU A 64 -5.95 8.21 27.75
C GLU A 64 -5.99 9.02 26.46
N LEU A 65 -6.24 8.26 25.41
CA LEU A 65 -6.68 8.75 24.11
C LEU A 65 -7.90 9.65 24.30
N ILE A 66 -7.84 10.77 23.59
CA ILE A 66 -8.96 11.50 23.02
C ILE A 66 -10.23 10.63 22.90
N GLU A 67 -11.37 11.15 23.38
CA GLU A 67 -12.67 10.59 23.02
C GLU A 67 -12.81 10.55 21.49
N PRO A 68 -13.18 9.40 20.90
CA PRO A 68 -13.10 9.18 19.46
C PRO A 68 -14.19 9.99 18.75
N GLY A 69 -13.75 11.08 18.13
CA GLY A 69 -14.52 11.81 17.14
C GLY A 69 -13.60 12.26 16.01
N ASN A 70 -13.54 11.46 14.94
CA ASN A 70 -13.18 11.91 13.58
C ASN A 70 -11.69 11.96 13.17
N ALA A 71 -10.83 11.10 13.73
CA ALA A 71 -9.81 10.48 12.86
C ALA A 71 -10.57 9.56 11.89
N LEU A 72 -10.20 9.50 10.61
CA LEU A 72 -10.82 8.54 9.67
C LEU A 72 -10.78 7.16 10.32
N PRO A 73 -11.94 6.54 10.66
CA PRO A 73 -11.92 5.14 11.01
C PRO A 73 -11.48 4.41 9.74
N ILE A 74 -10.27 3.87 9.73
CA ILE A 74 -9.98 2.74 8.86
C ILE A 74 -10.95 1.65 9.34
N PRO A 75 -11.95 1.24 8.54
CA PRO A 75 -13.10 0.50 9.05
C PRO A 75 -12.66 -0.73 9.85
N THR A 76 -13.06 -0.79 11.11
CA THR A 76 -12.78 -1.88 12.05
C THR A 76 -13.51 -3.18 11.71
N THR A 77 -14.30 -3.22 10.65
CA THR A 77 -15.00 -4.40 10.17
C THR A 77 -15.30 -4.25 8.67
N THR A 78 -14.30 -4.43 7.83
CA THR A 78 -14.55 -5.09 6.54
C THR A 78 -13.98 -6.49 6.67
N GLU A 79 -14.87 -7.46 6.81
CA GLU A 79 -14.52 -8.80 6.31
C GLU A 79 -13.98 -8.60 4.89
N PRO A 80 -12.92 -9.32 4.50
CA PRO A 80 -12.58 -9.37 3.08
C PRO A 80 -13.86 -9.73 2.35
N ALA A 81 -14.17 -9.05 1.25
CA ALA A 81 -15.23 -9.47 0.37
C ALA A 81 -15.05 -10.97 0.11
N ASP A 82 -15.93 -11.81 0.68
CA ASP A 82 -16.31 -13.16 0.24
C ASP A 82 -17.06 -13.96 1.33
N LEU A 83 -18.37 -13.70 1.47
CA LEU A 83 -19.39 -14.75 1.55
C LEU A 83 -20.63 -14.25 0.78
N PRO A 84 -21.22 -15.02 -0.16
CA PRO A 84 -22.43 -14.60 -0.86
C PRO A 84 -23.65 -14.65 0.10
N PRO A 85 -24.57 -13.67 0.07
CA PRO A 85 -25.90 -13.89 0.61
C PRO A 85 -26.68 -14.85 -0.30
N GLU A 86 -27.50 -15.69 0.31
CA GLU A 86 -28.40 -16.63 -0.35
C GLU A 86 -29.26 -15.94 -1.43
N LEU A 87 -29.39 -16.60 -2.58
CA LEU A 87 -30.28 -16.21 -3.68
C LEU A 87 -31.75 -16.31 -3.25
N PRO A 88 -32.60 -15.34 -3.65
CA PRO A 88 -33.99 -15.62 -3.96
C PRO A 88 -34.22 -15.61 -5.47
N ALA A 89 -34.67 -16.78 -5.93
CA ALA A 89 -35.65 -17.09 -6.97
C ALA A 89 -36.27 -15.94 -7.83
N GLU A 90 -36.21 -16.21 -9.15
CA GLU A 90 -37.20 -15.93 -10.20
C GLU A 90 -37.39 -14.51 -10.80
N GLY A 91 -37.35 -14.46 -12.14
CA GLY A 91 -38.25 -13.62 -12.95
C GLY A 91 -37.64 -12.79 -14.08
N PHE A 92 -37.51 -13.37 -15.29
CA PHE A 92 -38.13 -12.92 -16.57
C PHE A 92 -38.13 -11.39 -16.96
N TRP A 93 -37.84 -10.88 -18.18
CA TRP A 93 -37.85 -11.28 -19.62
C TRP A 93 -36.76 -10.45 -20.38
N ARG A 94 -36.00 -10.97 -21.38
CA ARG A 94 -36.27 -10.98 -22.86
C ARG A 94 -36.84 -9.64 -23.39
N ASN A 95 -36.38 -9.00 -24.46
CA ASN A 95 -35.67 -9.38 -25.70
C ASN A 95 -35.48 -8.05 -26.54
N PRO A 96 -35.32 -8.07 -27.88
CA PRO A 96 -34.11 -7.90 -28.68
C PRO A 96 -34.04 -6.60 -29.51
N ASN A 97 -32.95 -6.48 -30.29
CA ASN A 97 -32.72 -5.61 -31.45
C ASN A 97 -32.27 -4.17 -31.14
N LEU A 98 -31.01 -3.88 -31.48
CA LEU A 98 -30.71 -3.08 -32.67
C LEU A 98 -29.19 -3.04 -32.93
N ASN A 99 -28.79 -3.72 -34.01
CA ASN A 99 -27.63 -3.35 -34.84
C ASN A 99 -27.67 -1.84 -35.13
N VAL A 100 -26.54 -1.12 -35.11
CA VAL A 100 -25.83 -0.57 -36.30
C VAL A 100 -24.43 -0.08 -35.86
N GLY A 101 -23.41 -0.31 -36.69
CA GLY A 101 -22.04 0.22 -36.54
C GLY A 101 -21.90 1.75 -36.74
N PRO A 102 -20.65 2.25 -36.86
CA PRO A 102 -20.25 3.56 -36.33
C PRO A 102 -20.49 4.71 -37.31
N GLN A 103 -21.05 5.82 -36.82
CA GLN A 103 -20.99 7.12 -37.51
C GLN A 103 -20.35 8.16 -36.58
N ARG A 104 -19.25 8.76 -37.05
CA ARG A 104 -18.62 9.95 -36.48
C ARG A 104 -19.55 11.15 -36.69
N LEU A 105 -19.71 11.98 -35.66
CA LEU A 105 -20.24 13.34 -35.78
C LEU A 105 -19.28 14.36 -35.11
N PRO A 106 -19.26 15.62 -35.58
CA PRO A 106 -18.16 16.56 -35.39
C PRO A 106 -18.33 17.49 -34.18
N ALA A 107 -17.23 18.20 -33.86
CA ALA A 107 -17.09 19.13 -32.75
C ALA A 107 -18.04 20.34 -32.84
N VAL A 108 -18.48 20.82 -31.67
CA VAL A 108 -19.31 22.03 -31.49
C VAL A 108 -18.53 23.04 -30.66
N GLU A 109 -18.31 24.24 -31.22
CA GLU A 109 -17.83 25.43 -30.51
C GLU A 109 -19.00 26.17 -29.83
N PRO A 110 -18.77 26.87 -28.70
CA PRO A 110 -19.82 27.60 -27.99
C PRO A 110 -20.07 29.01 -28.55
N GLU A 111 -21.33 29.33 -28.84
CA GLU A 111 -21.83 30.67 -29.19
C GLU A 111 -21.94 31.60 -27.98
N ALA A 112 -21.62 32.88 -28.19
CA ALA A 112 -21.80 33.97 -27.23
C ALA A 112 -23.21 34.61 -27.35
N PRO A 113 -23.88 34.96 -26.23
CA PRO A 113 -25.14 35.70 -26.30
C PRO A 113 -24.92 37.23 -26.43
N SER A 114 -25.70 37.82 -27.34
CA SER A 114 -25.80 39.25 -27.69
C SER A 114 -26.70 40.07 -26.75
N PRO A 115 -26.65 41.42 -26.76
CA PRO A 115 -27.20 42.30 -25.72
C PRO A 115 -28.64 42.74 -25.99
N LEU A 116 -29.33 43.20 -24.93
CA LEU A 116 -30.68 43.80 -24.99
C LEU A 116 -30.74 45.14 -24.20
N PRO A 117 -31.76 45.99 -24.49
CA PRO A 117 -31.56 47.43 -24.74
C PRO A 117 -32.01 48.38 -23.62
N ASN A 118 -31.60 49.64 -23.77
CA ASN A 118 -31.91 50.80 -22.94
C ASN A 118 -33.37 51.30 -23.04
N ASP A 119 -33.74 52.04 -21.98
CA ASP A 119 -34.77 53.08 -21.84
C ASP A 119 -36.19 52.71 -21.36
N ARG A 120 -36.46 53.06 -20.09
CA ARG A 120 -37.62 53.86 -19.65
C ARG A 120 -37.41 54.43 -18.23
N THR A 121 -37.32 55.76 -18.15
CA THR A 121 -37.39 56.67 -16.98
C THR A 121 -38.79 56.64 -16.31
N TRP A 122 -39.11 57.01 -15.05
CA TRP A 122 -38.63 57.99 -14.05
C TRP A 122 -39.14 57.56 -12.65
N GLY A 123 -38.44 57.97 -11.59
CA GLY A 123 -38.94 57.98 -10.21
C GLY A 123 -37.87 58.43 -9.20
N GLU A 124 -37.86 59.73 -8.89
CA GLU A 124 -36.95 60.34 -7.92
C GLU A 124 -37.09 59.74 -6.50
N SER A 125 -35.96 59.48 -5.85
CA SER A 125 -35.87 59.28 -4.40
C SER A 125 -34.65 60.02 -3.87
N VAL A 126 -34.95 60.97 -2.98
CA VAL A 126 -34.06 61.91 -2.33
C VAL A 126 -33.08 61.17 -1.41
N THR A 127 -31.78 61.28 -1.66
CA THR A 127 -30.72 60.89 -0.71
C THR A 127 -30.22 62.15 0.03
N PRO A 128 -30.08 62.11 1.36
CA PRO A 128 -29.57 63.26 2.11
C PRO A 128 -28.05 63.37 1.97
N ILE A 129 -27.61 64.56 1.55
CA ILE A 129 -26.21 64.99 1.51
C ILE A 129 -25.68 65.07 2.96
N PRO A 130 -24.58 64.37 3.33
CA PRO A 130 -23.91 64.58 4.60
C PRO A 130 -23.22 65.95 4.60
N ARG A 131 -23.49 66.76 5.62
CA ARG A 131 -22.83 68.05 5.84
C ARG A 131 -21.35 67.86 6.21
N PRO A 132 -20.45 68.79 5.80
CA PRO A 132 -19.05 68.76 6.23
C PRO A 132 -18.93 69.00 7.74
N ILE A 133 -18.16 68.15 8.40
CA ILE A 133 -17.77 68.27 9.81
C ILE A 133 -16.62 69.29 9.89
N PRO A 134 -16.67 70.30 10.78
CA PRO A 134 -15.58 71.27 10.93
C PRO A 134 -14.32 70.61 11.52
N PRO A 135 -13.10 71.07 11.16
CA PRO A 135 -11.87 70.48 11.65
C PRO A 135 -11.72 70.72 13.16
N GLY A 136 -11.73 69.64 13.94
CA GLY A 136 -11.30 69.64 15.34
C GLY A 136 -9.77 69.77 15.44
N PRO A 137 -9.23 70.26 16.57
CA PRO A 137 -7.81 70.53 16.72
C PRO A 137 -6.98 69.24 16.66
N THR A 138 -6.12 69.16 15.65
CA THR A 138 -5.07 68.14 15.53
C THR A 138 -4.01 68.37 16.62
N LYS A 139 -4.05 67.56 17.67
CA LYS A 139 -2.89 67.27 18.51
C LYS A 139 -2.44 65.85 18.24
N SER A 140 -1.58 65.66 17.24
CA SER A 140 -0.79 64.45 17.09
C SER A 140 0.33 64.49 18.14
N GLY A 141 0.08 63.88 19.30
CA GLY A 141 1.15 63.40 20.17
C GLY A 141 1.81 62.17 19.54
N PRO A 142 3.09 61.89 19.83
CA PRO A 142 3.75 60.68 19.34
C PRO A 142 2.99 59.46 19.88
N ILE A 143 2.58 58.58 18.97
CA ILE A 143 2.11 57.23 19.32
C ILE A 143 3.34 56.54 19.89
N ALA A 144 3.37 56.34 21.22
CA ALA A 144 4.34 55.45 21.81
C ALA A 144 4.08 54.07 21.22
N GLU A 145 5.06 53.50 20.52
CA GLU A 145 5.11 52.07 20.28
C GLU A 145 5.05 51.40 21.66
N ILE A 146 3.88 50.88 21.99
CA ILE A 146 3.73 50.01 23.15
C ILE A 146 4.43 48.73 22.72
N GLU A 147 5.66 48.58 23.16
CA GLU A 147 6.39 47.31 23.08
C GLU A 147 5.60 46.31 23.94
N ILE A 148 4.69 45.57 23.31
CA ILE A 148 3.96 44.48 23.95
C ILE A 148 5.00 43.39 24.17
N LYS A 149 5.59 43.35 25.37
CA LYS A 149 6.45 42.24 25.75
C LYS A 149 5.67 40.95 25.54
N PRO A 150 6.25 39.97 24.85
CA PRO A 150 5.54 38.73 24.59
C PRO A 150 5.20 38.09 25.95
N PRO A 151 4.01 37.48 26.08
CA PRO A 151 3.51 37.02 27.37
C PRO A 151 4.53 36.07 28.04
N PRO A 152 4.56 36.03 29.38
CA PRO A 152 5.32 35.03 30.13
C PRO A 152 5.10 33.63 29.56
N ARG A 153 6.13 32.77 29.61
CA ARG A 153 6.10 31.44 28.98
C ARG A 153 4.86 30.61 29.35
N ASP A 154 4.48 30.61 30.63
CA ASP A 154 3.32 29.84 31.09
C ASP A 154 1.98 30.39 30.57
N ASP A 155 1.91 31.71 30.32
CA ASP A 155 0.74 32.36 29.70
C ASP A 155 0.61 31.99 28.22
N ARG A 156 1.72 31.68 27.53
CA ARG A 156 1.72 31.22 26.13
C ARG A 156 1.10 29.83 25.98
N LEU A 157 1.41 28.90 26.90
CA LEU A 157 0.81 27.58 26.90
C LEU A 157 -0.70 27.65 27.18
N MET A 158 -1.11 28.47 28.14
CA MET A 158 -2.53 28.68 28.45
C MET A 158 -3.29 29.27 27.25
N LEU A 159 -2.65 30.18 26.50
CA LEU A 159 -3.20 30.73 25.27
C LEU A 159 -3.32 29.65 24.18
N ALA A 160 -2.30 28.81 23.99
CA ALA A 160 -2.34 27.69 23.05
C ALA A 160 -3.46 26.69 23.40
N GLU A 161 -3.68 26.41 24.69
CA GLU A 161 -4.80 25.58 25.18
C GLU A 161 -6.17 26.20 24.87
N SER A 162 -6.29 27.51 25.03
CA SER A 162 -7.52 28.23 24.74
C SER A 162 -7.86 28.16 23.25
N TYR A 163 -6.87 28.38 22.38
CA TYR A 163 -7.04 28.23 20.93
C TYR A 163 -7.36 26.80 20.54
N TYR A 164 -6.71 25.81 21.14
CA TYR A 164 -7.00 24.40 20.88
C TYR A 164 -8.45 24.05 21.23
N ALA A 165 -8.96 24.52 22.38
CA ALA A 165 -10.34 24.31 22.78
C ALA A 165 -11.34 24.99 21.81
N MET A 166 -11.03 26.21 21.36
CA MET A 166 -11.84 26.91 20.35
C MET A 166 -11.82 26.19 19.01
N ALA A 167 -10.67 25.68 18.59
CA ALA A 167 -10.49 24.92 17.37
C ALA A 167 -11.33 23.64 17.37
N MET A 168 -11.29 22.87 18.46
CA MET A 168 -12.12 21.68 18.62
C MET A 168 -13.62 21.97 18.51
N GLU A 169 -14.07 23.08 19.11
CA GLU A 169 -15.48 23.48 19.06
C GLU A 169 -15.93 23.90 17.65
N ALA A 170 -15.08 24.63 16.93
CA ALA A 170 -15.31 25.02 15.53
C ALA A 170 -15.28 23.80 14.60
N ASP A 171 -14.31 22.91 14.78
CA ASP A 171 -14.14 21.67 13.99
C ASP A 171 -15.34 20.73 14.16
N ARG A 172 -15.86 20.61 15.39
CA ARG A 172 -17.11 19.87 15.67
C ARG A 172 -18.32 20.42 14.91
N LYS A 173 -18.31 21.72 14.59
CA LYS A 173 -19.34 22.40 13.79
C LYS A 173 -19.05 22.38 12.28
N LEU A 174 -17.97 21.71 11.85
CA LEU A 174 -17.47 21.71 10.48
C LEU A 174 -17.19 23.12 9.96
N ASP A 175 -16.75 24.02 10.85
CA ASP A 175 -16.36 25.38 10.52
C ASP A 175 -14.89 25.43 10.07
N GLU A 176 -14.63 25.89 8.85
CA GLU A 176 -13.27 26.02 8.31
C GLU A 176 -12.39 26.99 9.12
N HIS A 177 -12.98 27.93 9.87
CA HIS A 177 -12.24 28.80 10.80
C HIS A 177 -11.52 28.00 11.91
N ALA A 178 -11.89 26.72 12.13
CA ALA A 178 -11.14 25.82 12.98
C ALA A 178 -9.65 25.72 12.57
N MET A 179 -9.33 25.80 11.27
CA MET A 179 -7.94 25.80 10.80
C MET A 179 -7.13 26.97 11.37
N SER A 180 -7.76 28.14 11.47
CA SER A 180 -7.17 29.35 12.04
C SER A 180 -6.83 29.13 13.52
N PHE A 181 -7.79 28.62 14.30
CA PHE A 181 -7.57 28.33 15.72
C PHE A 181 -6.55 27.20 15.95
N TYR A 182 -6.55 26.14 15.12
CA TYR A 182 -5.52 25.11 15.20
C TYR A 182 -4.14 25.67 14.89
N LEU A 183 -4.01 26.54 13.88
CA LEU A 183 -2.75 27.21 13.58
C LEU A 183 -2.26 28.03 14.79
N ASP A 184 -3.12 28.83 15.43
CA ASP A 184 -2.74 29.61 16.61
C ASP A 184 -2.32 28.73 17.80
N ALA A 185 -2.98 27.59 17.99
CA ALA A 185 -2.59 26.59 18.98
C ALA A 185 -1.20 25.99 18.67
N ILE A 186 -0.89 25.71 17.39
CA ILE A 186 0.43 25.24 16.95
C ILE A 186 1.51 26.27 17.25
N LEU A 187 1.27 27.53 16.86
CA LEU A 187 2.23 28.63 17.05
C LEU A 187 2.55 28.82 18.54
N GLY A 188 1.53 28.86 19.39
CA GLY A 188 1.73 29.00 20.84
C GLY A 188 2.42 27.80 21.49
N ALA A 189 2.07 26.58 21.06
CA ALA A 189 2.70 25.36 21.56
C ALA A 189 4.18 25.26 21.12
N TRP A 190 4.49 25.60 19.86
CA TRP A 190 5.86 25.60 19.33
C TRP A 190 6.75 26.58 20.10
N ASP A 191 6.28 27.80 20.29
CA ASP A 191 7.00 28.84 21.02
C ASP A 191 7.25 28.47 22.50
N TYR A 192 6.27 27.81 23.15
CA TYR A 192 6.49 27.21 24.47
C TYR A 192 7.60 26.15 24.43
N MET A 193 7.55 25.20 23.48
CA MET A 193 8.55 24.12 23.39
C MET A 193 9.97 24.62 23.09
N GLN A 194 10.11 25.68 22.30
CA GLN A 194 11.39 26.33 22.00
C GLN A 194 12.02 26.97 23.25
N THR A 195 11.20 27.60 24.09
CA THR A 195 11.64 28.37 25.27
C THR A 195 11.62 27.58 26.58
N ALA A 196 11.05 26.38 26.59
CA ALA A 196 11.04 25.49 27.75
C ALA A 196 12.48 25.11 28.17
N PRO A 197 12.78 24.94 29.47
CA PRO A 197 14.11 24.55 29.90
C PRO A 197 14.42 23.15 29.39
N VAL A 198 15.70 22.83 29.18
CA VAL A 198 16.10 21.44 28.92
C VAL A 198 15.92 20.66 30.22
N GLU A 199 14.92 19.79 30.24
CA GLU A 199 14.56 18.98 31.41
C GLU A 199 14.94 17.52 31.16
N ARG A 200 15.40 16.82 32.21
CA ARG A 200 15.77 15.40 32.12
C ARG A 200 14.53 14.50 31.94
N ASP A 201 13.43 14.89 32.57
CA ASP A 201 12.10 14.27 32.44
C ASP A 201 11.15 15.31 31.85
N ILE A 202 10.27 14.91 30.93
CA ILE A 202 9.30 15.82 30.30
C ILE A 202 8.32 16.31 31.37
N SER A 203 8.32 17.60 31.71
CA SER A 203 7.31 18.16 32.60
C SER A 203 5.89 18.04 32.03
N LEU A 204 4.88 18.05 32.91
CA LEU A 204 3.47 18.01 32.51
C LEU A 204 3.12 19.10 31.50
N GLN A 205 3.71 20.30 31.64
CA GLN A 205 3.47 21.42 30.74
C GLN A 205 4.13 21.22 29.37
N THR A 206 5.39 20.79 29.32
CA THR A 206 6.07 20.45 28.06
C THR A 206 5.34 19.30 27.34
N GLY A 207 4.92 18.27 28.09
CA GLY A 207 4.13 17.17 27.55
C GLY A 207 2.77 17.65 27.00
N ARG A 208 2.14 18.61 27.66
CA ARG A 208 0.88 19.21 27.18
C ARG A 208 1.07 20.04 25.91
N ALA A 209 2.11 20.87 25.84
CA ALA A 209 2.47 21.62 24.64
C ALA A 209 2.74 20.69 23.46
N TRP A 210 3.46 19.60 23.70
CA TRP A 210 3.72 18.55 22.70
C TRP A 210 2.42 17.97 22.13
N ILE A 211 1.46 17.62 23.00
CA ILE A 211 0.16 17.09 22.56
C ILE A 211 -0.62 18.12 21.73
N ILE A 212 -0.65 19.38 22.17
CA ILE A 212 -1.37 20.44 21.46
C ILE A 212 -0.77 20.66 20.07
N TYR A 213 0.56 20.72 19.96
CA TYR A 213 1.25 20.87 18.68
C TYR A 213 0.86 19.75 17.71
N HIS A 214 1.05 18.49 18.09
CA HIS A 214 0.81 17.34 17.22
C HIS A 214 -0.68 17.20 16.87
N SER A 215 -1.58 17.32 17.84
CA SER A 215 -3.02 17.20 17.59
C SER A 215 -3.55 18.33 16.71
N SER A 216 -3.07 19.55 16.91
CA SER A 216 -3.51 20.70 16.10
C SER A 216 -2.98 20.61 14.68
N LEU A 217 -1.72 20.20 14.50
CA LEU A 217 -1.12 19.99 13.18
C LEU A 217 -1.86 18.90 12.40
N ALA A 218 -2.15 17.78 13.05
CA ALA A 218 -2.93 16.68 12.48
C ALA A 218 -4.31 17.16 11.98
N ARG A 219 -5.05 17.91 12.80
CA ARG A 219 -6.37 18.43 12.41
C ARG A 219 -6.29 19.51 11.34
N LEU A 220 -5.29 20.40 11.39
CA LEU A 220 -5.07 21.41 10.35
C LEU A 220 -4.84 20.76 8.98
N ILE A 221 -3.95 19.76 8.89
CA ILE A 221 -3.67 19.03 7.64
C ILE A 221 -4.93 18.32 7.14
N HIS A 222 -5.67 17.66 8.04
CA HIS A 222 -6.89 16.94 7.68
C HIS A 222 -7.96 17.88 7.10
N ILE A 223 -8.24 19.01 7.77
CA ILE A 223 -9.24 19.98 7.29
C ILE A 223 -8.76 20.61 5.98
N ALA A 224 -7.48 20.97 5.87
CA ALA A 224 -6.90 21.53 4.65
C ALA A 224 -7.07 20.59 3.44
N ALA A 225 -6.86 19.28 3.64
CA ALA A 225 -7.05 18.27 2.61
C ALA A 225 -8.53 18.11 2.24
N ALA A 226 -9.41 18.03 3.24
CA ALA A 226 -10.85 17.85 3.03
C ALA A 226 -11.52 19.06 2.34
N THR A 227 -10.97 20.25 2.52
CA THR A 227 -11.52 21.52 1.98
C THR A 227 -10.75 22.05 0.76
N GLY A 228 -9.76 21.30 0.26
CA GLY A 228 -9.00 21.67 -0.95
C GLY A 228 -8.13 22.92 -0.78
N ARG A 229 -7.57 23.14 0.41
CA ARG A 229 -6.75 24.33 0.75
C ARG A 229 -5.26 24.19 0.43
N PHE A 230 -4.84 23.03 -0.09
CA PHE A 230 -3.52 22.83 -0.69
C PHE A 230 -3.49 23.46 -2.08
N GLU A 231 -2.82 24.61 -2.22
CA GLU A 231 -2.64 25.26 -3.51
C GLU A 231 -1.46 24.63 -4.24
N LYS A 232 -1.76 23.82 -5.27
CA LYS A 232 -0.77 23.09 -6.09
C LYS A 232 0.25 22.29 -5.26
N ASN A 233 -0.11 21.96 -4.02
CA ASN A 233 0.77 21.33 -3.03
C ASN A 233 2.09 22.10 -2.75
N ILE A 234 2.13 23.40 -3.01
CA ILE A 234 3.28 24.26 -2.64
C ILE A 234 2.95 25.15 -1.45
N ARG A 235 1.67 25.37 -1.18
CA ARG A 235 1.18 26.23 -0.09
C ARG A 235 -0.09 25.68 0.52
N VAL A 236 -0.30 25.95 1.80
CA VAL A 236 -1.60 25.76 2.50
C VAL A 236 -2.18 27.12 2.83
N ARG A 237 -3.42 27.39 2.40
CA ARG A 237 -4.15 28.62 2.72
C ARG A 237 -5.07 28.40 3.91
N VAL A 238 -4.77 29.06 5.03
CA VAL A 238 -5.55 29.03 6.26
C VAL A 238 -6.46 30.27 6.30
N PRO A 239 -7.79 30.11 6.34
CA PRO A 239 -8.72 31.25 6.36
C PRO A 239 -8.53 32.19 7.56
N GLU A 240 -8.64 33.49 7.32
CA GLU A 240 -8.64 34.56 8.33
C GLU A 240 -9.76 35.57 8.01
N ASP A 241 -10.23 36.35 9.00
CA ASP A 241 -11.40 37.24 8.88
C ASP A 241 -11.36 38.20 7.67
N TYR A 242 -10.15 38.58 7.23
CA TYR A 242 -9.93 39.51 6.13
C TYR A 242 -8.86 39.04 5.12
N GLY A 243 -8.63 37.73 5.01
CA GLY A 243 -7.59 37.20 4.12
C GLY A 243 -7.21 35.74 4.38
N TYR A 244 -5.94 35.44 4.13
CA TYR A 244 -5.39 34.10 4.34
C TYR A 244 -4.02 34.17 5.02
N ARG A 245 -3.81 33.25 5.97
CA ARG A 245 -2.48 32.92 6.46
C ARG A 245 -1.92 31.79 5.61
N VAL A 246 -0.70 31.95 5.14
CA VAL A 246 -0.07 31.03 4.18
C VAL A 246 1.04 30.25 4.88
N LEU A 247 1.03 28.94 4.68
CA LEU A 247 2.14 28.04 4.99
C LEU A 247 2.79 27.57 3.69
N GLU A 248 4.11 27.68 3.56
CA GLU A 248 4.86 27.14 2.41
C GLU A 248 5.16 25.67 2.68
N ILE A 249 5.19 24.85 1.63
CA ILE A 249 5.45 23.41 1.77
C ILE A 249 6.84 23.09 1.23
N GLU A 250 7.65 22.45 2.07
CA GLU A 250 8.96 21.92 1.71
C GLU A 250 8.92 20.40 1.75
N TYR A 251 9.58 19.75 0.79
CA TYR A 251 9.63 18.29 0.67
C TYR A 251 11.08 17.81 0.79
N ALA A 252 11.31 16.81 1.63
CA ALA A 252 12.64 16.26 1.90
C ALA A 252 12.61 14.72 1.81
N GLY A 253 13.50 14.15 0.98
CA GLY A 253 13.69 12.69 0.87
C GLY A 253 12.68 11.97 -0.01
N PHE A 254 11.98 12.68 -0.90
CA PHE A 254 11.06 12.07 -1.86
C PHE A 254 11.63 12.12 -3.27
N ALA A 255 11.37 11.07 -4.05
CA ALA A 255 11.61 11.07 -5.49
C ALA A 255 10.50 11.79 -6.28
N TRP A 256 9.47 12.27 -5.59
CA TRP A 256 8.26 12.86 -6.15
C TRP A 256 8.31 14.39 -6.17
N ARG A 257 7.68 14.97 -7.19
CA ARG A 257 7.41 16.41 -7.23
C ARG A 257 6.19 16.76 -6.37
N ALA A 258 6.09 18.01 -5.95
CA ALA A 258 4.97 18.51 -5.16
C ALA A 258 3.58 18.21 -5.79
N ASP A 259 3.46 18.34 -7.11
CA ASP A 259 2.21 18.07 -7.86
C ASP A 259 1.84 16.58 -7.97
N GLU A 260 2.64 15.70 -7.38
CA GLU A 260 2.39 14.25 -7.32
C GLU A 260 1.83 13.79 -5.96
N PHE A 261 1.64 14.70 -4.99
CA PHE A 261 1.03 14.43 -3.68
C PHE A 261 -0.50 14.63 -3.75
N ASP A 262 -1.24 13.65 -4.26
CA ASP A 262 -2.66 13.81 -4.60
C ASP A 262 -3.62 13.72 -3.40
N GLU A 263 -3.40 12.77 -2.48
CA GLU A 263 -4.24 12.60 -1.28
C GLU A 263 -3.40 12.61 -0.01
N TRP A 264 -3.90 13.29 1.02
CA TRP A 264 -3.19 13.53 2.29
C TRP A 264 -3.97 12.88 3.43
N ASN A 265 -3.49 11.74 3.92
CA ASN A 265 -4.19 10.98 4.96
C ASN A 265 -3.41 11.07 6.28
N VAL A 266 -3.99 11.74 7.28
CA VAL A 266 -3.42 11.80 8.62
C VAL A 266 -3.54 10.45 9.30
N VAL A 267 -2.44 9.94 9.85
CA VAL A 267 -2.42 8.65 10.54
C VAL A 267 -3.00 8.81 11.95
N GLY A 268 -4.11 8.14 12.19
CA GLY A 268 -4.73 8.01 13.51
C GLY A 268 -4.51 6.63 14.12
N GLU A 269 -5.42 6.23 15.01
CA GLU A 269 -5.47 4.86 15.50
C GLU A 269 -6.06 3.92 14.45
N TYR A 270 -5.47 2.73 14.34
CA TYR A 270 -5.96 1.67 13.47
C TYR A 270 -5.69 0.31 14.09
N GLN A 271 -6.47 -0.68 13.69
CA GLN A 271 -6.26 -2.09 14.02
C GLN A 271 -6.32 -2.90 12.75
N SER A 272 -5.39 -3.84 12.59
CA SER A 272 -5.39 -4.79 11.48
C SER A 272 -5.29 -6.21 12.04
N LYS A 273 -6.15 -7.10 11.54
CA LYS A 273 -6.06 -8.55 11.83
C LYS A 273 -4.95 -9.22 11.01
N TYR A 274 -4.38 -8.53 10.03
CA TYR A 274 -3.42 -9.07 9.06
C TYR A 274 -1.98 -8.62 9.31
N LEU A 275 -1.80 -7.53 10.05
CA LEU A 275 -0.49 -7.00 10.43
C LEU A 275 -0.26 -7.36 11.91
N LEU A 276 0.69 -8.25 12.17
CA LEU A 276 0.93 -8.79 13.50
C LEU A 276 1.57 -7.76 14.45
N HIS A 277 2.41 -6.89 13.91
CA HIS A 277 3.15 -5.87 14.65
C HIS A 277 2.90 -4.48 14.07
N HIS A 278 2.91 -3.49 14.95
CA HIS A 278 2.82 -2.08 14.60
C HIS A 278 4.18 -1.43 14.82
N TYR A 279 4.78 -0.92 13.75
CA TYR A 279 6.09 -0.31 13.73
C TYR A 279 5.94 1.20 13.65
N LYS A 280 6.19 1.85 14.79
CA LYS A 280 6.08 3.30 14.95
C LYS A 280 7.30 3.83 15.69
N ARG A 281 7.74 5.02 15.29
CA ARG A 281 8.76 5.79 16.02
C ARG A 281 8.09 7.03 16.62
N PRO A 282 8.09 7.21 17.95
CA PRO A 282 7.68 8.47 18.54
C PRO A 282 8.72 9.54 18.19
N GLY A 283 8.27 10.76 17.92
CA GLY A 283 9.14 11.84 17.50
C GLY A 283 8.37 13.11 17.19
N LEU A 284 9.07 14.14 16.74
CA LEU A 284 8.49 15.39 16.28
C LEU A 284 7.76 15.18 14.95
N GLY A 285 6.56 15.71 14.83
CA GLY A 285 5.77 15.73 13.59
C GLY A 285 4.62 14.73 13.57
N VAL A 286 3.77 14.87 12.56
CA VAL A 286 2.57 14.06 12.36
C VAL A 286 2.79 13.09 11.20
N PRO A 287 2.78 11.76 11.44
CA PRO A 287 2.82 10.77 10.38
C PRO A 287 1.59 10.84 9.48
N LEU A 288 1.82 10.68 8.18
CA LEU A 288 0.85 10.74 7.09
C LEU A 288 1.04 9.52 6.17
N VAL A 289 -0.06 9.10 5.55
CA VAL A 289 -0.03 8.29 4.32
C VAL A 289 -0.41 9.20 3.16
N ILE A 290 0.55 9.48 2.29
CA ILE A 290 0.31 10.23 1.05
C ILE A 290 -0.05 9.24 -0.05
N VAL A 291 -0.99 9.60 -0.92
CA VAL A 291 -1.34 8.82 -2.10
C VAL A 291 -1.02 9.61 -3.35
N ARG A 292 -0.35 8.95 -4.29
CA ARG A 292 -0.12 9.42 -5.66
C ARG A 292 -0.94 8.61 -6.64
N ASN A 293 -1.68 9.26 -7.52
CA ASN A 293 -2.41 8.62 -8.60
C ASN A 293 -1.49 8.37 -9.81
N ARG A 294 -1.72 7.27 -10.52
CA ARG A 294 -0.98 6.89 -11.73
C ARG A 294 -1.03 8.00 -12.79
N ARG A 295 0.13 8.38 -13.30
CA ARG A 295 0.40 9.27 -14.42
C ARG A 295 0.69 8.45 -15.69
N PRO A 296 0.63 9.05 -16.90
CA PRO A 296 0.81 8.31 -18.15
C PRO A 296 2.15 7.57 -18.31
N ASP A 297 3.22 8.11 -17.71
CA ASP A 297 4.57 7.53 -17.79
C ASP A 297 4.84 6.45 -16.74
N ASP A 298 3.88 6.21 -15.83
CA ASP A 298 4.00 5.26 -14.72
C ASP A 298 3.68 3.83 -15.13
N GLN A 299 4.54 3.24 -15.96
CA GLN A 299 4.31 1.91 -16.51
C GLN A 299 4.19 0.82 -15.43
N PHE A 300 4.95 0.93 -14.33
CA PHE A 300 5.06 -0.10 -13.30
C PHE A 300 4.48 0.30 -11.93
N LEU A 301 3.85 1.47 -11.81
CA LEU A 301 3.23 1.87 -10.53
C LEU A 301 1.75 1.53 -10.52
N PRO A 302 1.16 1.20 -9.36
CA PRO A 302 -0.28 0.99 -9.26
C PRO A 302 -1.08 2.28 -9.49
N GLY A 303 -2.37 2.14 -9.75
CA GLY A 303 -3.35 3.21 -9.97
C GLY A 303 -3.33 4.25 -8.85
N LYS A 304 -3.14 3.79 -7.61
CA LYS A 304 -2.84 4.59 -6.43
C LYS A 304 -1.59 4.05 -5.76
N THR A 305 -0.60 4.89 -5.53
CA THR A 305 0.67 4.53 -4.90
C THR A 305 0.74 5.24 -3.54
N PRO A 306 0.39 4.57 -2.43
CA PRO A 306 0.55 5.14 -1.11
C PRO A 306 2.01 5.05 -0.65
N PHE A 307 2.48 6.05 0.10
CA PHE A 307 3.80 6.07 0.72
C PHE A 307 3.79 6.86 2.05
N ASN A 308 4.81 6.67 2.88
CA ASN A 308 4.90 7.30 4.19
C ASN A 308 5.43 8.74 4.08
N ALA A 309 4.90 9.65 4.90
CA ALA A 309 5.47 10.98 5.10
C ALA A 309 5.28 11.44 6.54
N THR A 310 6.11 12.35 7.03
CA THR A 310 5.92 13.01 8.32
C THR A 310 5.94 14.51 8.15
N ALA A 311 4.88 15.17 8.62
CA ALA A 311 4.75 16.62 8.54
C ALA A 311 5.22 17.31 9.83
N VAL A 312 6.06 18.33 9.69
CA VAL A 312 6.53 19.20 10.77
C VAL A 312 6.24 20.64 10.36
N LEU A 313 5.47 21.38 11.16
CA LEU A 313 5.24 22.80 10.94
C LEU A 313 6.26 23.61 11.74
N ARG A 314 7.05 24.43 11.04
CA ARG A 314 7.98 25.42 11.61
C ARG A 314 7.43 26.83 11.43
N PRO A 315 7.07 27.54 12.50
CA PRO A 315 6.72 28.96 12.44
C PRO A 315 7.88 29.81 11.91
N VAL A 316 7.55 30.92 11.23
CA VAL A 316 8.54 31.97 10.91
C VAL A 316 8.96 32.68 12.21
N ASP A 317 10.26 32.97 12.35
CA ASP A 317 10.79 33.72 13.50
C ASP A 317 10.10 35.09 13.64
N ASP A 318 9.88 35.54 14.89
CA ASP A 318 9.10 36.74 15.20
C ASP A 318 9.63 38.02 14.51
N GLU A 319 10.93 38.10 14.17
CA GLU A 319 11.52 39.22 13.41
C GLU A 319 11.00 39.34 11.96
N PHE A 320 10.51 38.25 11.36
CA PHE A 320 9.98 38.22 9.99
C PHE A 320 8.43 38.28 9.93
N ARG A 321 7.72 38.21 11.06
CA ARG A 321 6.23 38.20 11.11
C ARG A 321 5.58 39.53 10.74
N SER A 322 6.31 40.65 10.80
CA SER A 322 5.77 41.99 10.53
C SER A 322 5.95 42.48 9.08
N ASP A 323 6.87 41.90 8.29
CA ASP A 323 7.28 42.48 6.99
C ASP A 323 6.86 41.68 5.75
N VAL A 324 6.44 40.41 5.87
CA VAL A 324 6.07 39.58 4.70
C VAL A 324 4.57 39.61 4.46
N THR A 325 4.08 40.75 3.98
CA THR A 325 2.74 40.85 3.36
C THR A 325 2.88 40.66 1.86
N ILE A 326 2.26 39.63 1.29
CA ILE A 326 2.33 39.36 -0.16
C ILE A 326 1.06 39.96 -0.80
N PRO A 327 1.18 40.99 -1.66
CA PRO A 327 0.02 41.55 -2.36
C PRO A 327 -0.53 40.52 -3.36
N CYS A 328 -1.82 40.17 -3.26
CA CYS A 328 -2.49 39.36 -4.28
C CYS A 328 -2.64 40.15 -5.60
N PRO A 329 -2.55 39.49 -6.77
CA PRO A 329 -2.76 40.14 -8.07
C PRO A 329 -4.19 40.65 -8.28
N ASP A 330 -5.18 40.04 -7.61
CA ASP A 330 -6.60 40.34 -7.78
C ASP A 330 -7.23 40.95 -6.52
N SER A 331 -7.42 42.27 -6.59
CA SER A 331 -8.36 43.14 -5.84
C SER A 331 -8.00 43.69 -4.46
N GLU A 332 -8.47 44.92 -4.26
CA GLU A 332 -8.19 45.92 -3.23
C GLU A 332 -8.61 45.56 -1.77
N THR A 333 -8.75 44.28 -1.38
CA THR A 333 -9.23 43.93 -0.01
C THR A 333 -8.71 42.62 0.63
N HIS A 334 -7.92 41.78 -0.04
CA HIS A 334 -7.44 40.51 0.57
C HIS A 334 -5.93 40.55 0.81
N VAL A 335 -5.53 40.26 2.06
CA VAL A 335 -4.13 40.23 2.49
C VAL A 335 -3.69 38.78 2.71
N GLU A 336 -2.58 38.36 2.09
CA GLU A 336 -1.91 37.10 2.41
C GLU A 336 -0.71 37.35 3.32
N ARG A 337 -0.67 36.64 4.46
CA ARG A 337 0.42 36.72 5.42
C ARG A 337 1.15 35.38 5.52
N MET A 338 2.46 35.40 5.30
CA MET A 338 3.32 34.24 5.50
C MET A 338 3.51 33.97 7.00
N VAL A 339 3.27 32.73 7.46
CA VAL A 339 3.31 32.41 8.91
C VAL A 339 4.19 31.23 9.30
N GLY A 340 4.60 30.37 8.37
CA GLY A 340 5.45 29.21 8.66
C GLY A 340 5.66 28.31 7.46
N THR A 341 6.51 27.31 7.63
CA THR A 341 6.77 26.27 6.64
C THR A 341 6.23 24.93 7.17
N LEU A 342 5.42 24.26 6.36
CA LEU A 342 5.02 22.87 6.55
C LEU A 342 6.02 21.97 5.83
N GLN A 343 6.97 21.42 6.57
CA GLN A 343 7.99 20.52 6.04
C GLN A 343 7.47 19.08 6.04
N LEU A 344 7.58 18.40 4.90
CA LEU A 344 7.31 16.99 4.75
C LEU A 344 8.60 16.23 4.59
N PHE A 345 8.81 15.24 5.46
CA PHE A 345 9.96 14.37 5.45
C PHE A 345 9.56 12.96 5.06
N ASN A 346 10.38 12.28 4.26
CA ASN A 346 10.29 10.84 4.10
C ASN A 346 10.91 10.17 5.34
N PRO A 347 10.13 9.47 6.18
CA PRO A 347 10.66 8.84 7.40
C PRO A 347 11.64 7.69 7.12
N ASP A 348 11.75 7.24 5.88
CA ASP A 348 12.69 6.21 5.45
C ASP A 348 14.10 6.74 5.21
N GLU A 349 14.19 8.02 4.83
CA GLU A 349 15.46 8.73 4.58
C GLU A 349 15.90 9.55 5.80
N PHE A 350 14.95 9.99 6.63
CA PHE A 350 15.21 10.83 7.80
C PHE A 350 14.83 10.13 9.10
N ASP A 351 15.83 9.91 9.94
CA ASP A 351 15.65 9.35 11.29
C ASP A 351 15.37 10.46 12.33
N ASP A 352 15.98 11.62 12.14
CA ASP A 352 15.93 12.79 13.04
C ASP A 352 15.74 14.09 12.25
N VAL A 353 15.28 15.12 12.94
CA VAL A 353 15.18 16.50 12.45
C VAL A 353 15.73 17.48 13.47
N GLU A 354 16.27 18.59 12.99
CA GLU A 354 16.80 19.64 13.87
C GLU A 354 15.67 20.37 14.61
N PHE A 355 15.76 20.42 15.93
CA PHE A 355 14.90 21.21 16.81
C PHE A 355 15.75 21.74 17.98
N ARG A 356 15.72 23.06 18.24
CA ARG A 356 16.55 23.72 19.27
C ARG A 356 18.06 23.44 19.13
N GLU A 357 18.59 23.49 17.91
CA GLU A 357 19.99 23.16 17.59
C GLU A 357 20.38 21.71 17.98
N CYS A 358 19.39 20.84 18.20
CA CYS A 358 19.55 19.44 18.58
C CYS A 358 18.89 18.54 17.54
N GLN A 359 19.42 17.33 17.36
CA GLN A 359 18.75 16.29 16.58
C GLN A 359 17.65 15.65 17.44
N THR A 360 16.41 15.72 16.96
CA THR A 360 15.23 15.13 17.60
C THR A 360 14.64 14.09 16.67
N ALA A 361 14.30 12.91 17.21
CA ALA A 361 13.69 11.83 16.43
C ALA A 361 12.47 12.34 15.64
N LEU A 362 12.41 11.99 14.36
CA LEU A 362 11.27 12.27 13.49
C LEU A 362 10.18 11.21 13.75
N ALA A 363 8.92 11.63 13.93
CA ALA A 363 7.82 10.68 14.07
C ALA A 363 7.70 9.81 12.82
N ALA A 364 7.35 8.53 12.97
CA ALA A 364 7.09 7.65 11.82
C ALA A 364 6.07 6.54 12.17
N ASP A 365 5.33 6.06 11.16
CA ASP A 365 4.40 4.93 11.29
C ASP A 365 4.41 4.10 9.99
N TRP A 366 5.40 3.21 9.85
CA TRP A 366 5.57 2.38 8.65
C TRP A 366 4.41 1.41 8.45
N THR A 367 3.78 0.95 9.53
CA THR A 367 2.66 0.03 9.46
C THR A 367 1.40 0.70 8.92
N ALA A 368 1.26 2.03 9.05
CA ALA A 368 0.12 2.77 8.52
C ALA A 368 -0.02 2.65 6.99
N LEU A 369 1.09 2.63 6.25
CA LEU A 369 1.10 2.39 4.80
C LEU A 369 0.38 1.09 4.44
N PHE A 370 0.80 -0.03 5.06
CA PHE A 370 0.21 -1.34 4.77
C PHE A 370 -1.23 -1.45 5.28
N ALA A 371 -1.56 -0.81 6.41
CA ALA A 371 -2.92 -0.73 6.91
C ALA A 371 -3.84 0.06 5.94
N TYR A 372 -3.32 1.14 5.35
CA TYR A 372 -4.02 1.92 4.33
C TYR A 372 -4.26 1.06 3.08
N MET A 373 -3.23 0.38 2.57
CA MET A 373 -3.36 -0.49 1.38
C MET A 373 -4.39 -1.62 1.59
N LEU A 374 -4.41 -2.24 2.77
CA LEU A 374 -5.35 -3.31 3.10
C LEU A 374 -6.80 -2.81 3.26
N SER A 375 -6.99 -1.55 3.65
CA SER A 375 -8.32 -0.94 3.80
C SER A 375 -8.84 -0.26 2.53
N HIS A 376 -7.95 0.05 1.59
CA HIS A 376 -8.27 0.68 0.30
C HIS A 376 -7.80 -0.23 -0.86
N PRO A 377 -8.34 -1.44 -0.98
CA PRO A 377 -7.80 -2.43 -1.90
C PRO A 377 -8.06 -2.01 -3.36
N GLN A 378 -7.02 -1.99 -4.17
CA GLN A 378 -7.10 -1.62 -5.59
C GLN A 378 -7.44 -2.82 -6.46
N ALA A 379 -8.28 -2.64 -7.48
CA ALA A 379 -8.77 -3.73 -8.33
C ALA A 379 -7.64 -4.58 -8.96
N GLU A 380 -6.54 -3.95 -9.34
CA GLU A 380 -5.37 -4.62 -9.95
C GLU A 380 -4.43 -5.33 -8.95
N LEU A 381 -4.56 -5.04 -7.64
CA LEU A 381 -3.81 -5.70 -6.56
C LEU A 381 -4.67 -6.67 -5.73
N GLN A 382 -5.96 -6.74 -6.06
CA GLN A 382 -6.89 -7.69 -5.49
C GLN A 382 -6.80 -9.03 -6.22
N ARG A 383 -7.37 -10.08 -5.60
CA ARG A 383 -7.68 -11.30 -6.34
C ARG A 383 -8.51 -10.89 -7.53
N SER A 384 -8.16 -11.38 -8.71
CA SER A 384 -9.01 -11.29 -9.89
C SER A 384 -10.38 -11.87 -9.51
N SER A 385 -11.31 -11.01 -9.13
CA SER A 385 -12.64 -11.42 -8.68
C SER A 385 -13.39 -11.85 -9.93
N HIS A 386 -13.53 -13.16 -10.10
CA HIS A 386 -14.28 -13.78 -11.19
C HIS A 386 -15.81 -13.55 -11.08
N ARG A 387 -16.27 -12.49 -10.40
CA ARG A 387 -17.65 -12.02 -10.53
C ARG A 387 -17.74 -11.44 -11.93
N GLY A 388 -18.45 -12.11 -12.85
CA GLY A 388 -18.59 -11.74 -14.27
C GLY A 388 -19.19 -10.35 -14.54
N ILE A 389 -18.52 -9.30 -14.07
CA ILE A 389 -18.86 -7.88 -14.20
C ILE A 389 -17.63 -7.09 -14.72
N GLY A 390 -16.48 -7.73 -14.97
CA GLY A 390 -15.32 -7.07 -15.59
C GLY A 390 -14.28 -8.03 -16.16
N GLU A 391 -13.46 -7.54 -17.08
CA GLU A 391 -12.30 -8.27 -17.63
C GLU A 391 -11.30 -8.60 -16.50
N PRO A 392 -10.66 -9.79 -16.50
CA PRO A 392 -9.60 -10.10 -15.54
C PRO A 392 -8.48 -9.06 -15.61
N ALA A 393 -7.96 -8.63 -14.47
CA ALA A 393 -6.79 -7.76 -14.44
C ALA A 393 -5.63 -8.44 -15.19
N PRO A 394 -5.00 -7.78 -16.18
CA PRO A 394 -3.90 -8.37 -16.94
C PRO A 394 -2.70 -8.64 -16.03
N ALA A 395 -1.87 -9.60 -16.41
CA ALA A 395 -0.63 -9.88 -15.68
C ALA A 395 0.29 -8.64 -15.68
N GLY A 396 0.74 -8.23 -14.50
CA GLY A 396 1.43 -6.97 -14.27
C GLY A 396 2.42 -7.05 -13.11
N LEU A 397 3.64 -6.57 -13.37
CA LEU A 397 4.63 -6.25 -12.37
C LEU A 397 4.35 -4.83 -11.84
N PHE A 398 4.29 -4.70 -10.52
CA PHE A 398 4.04 -3.44 -9.84
C PHE A 398 5.16 -3.15 -8.85
N MET A 399 5.69 -1.94 -8.87
CA MET A 399 6.61 -1.42 -7.86
C MET A 399 5.79 -0.68 -6.80
N LEU A 400 6.07 -0.92 -5.52
CA LEU A 400 5.41 -0.16 -4.43
C LEU A 400 5.85 1.31 -4.43
N GLU A 401 7.08 1.57 -4.86
CA GLU A 401 7.66 2.90 -5.06
C GLU A 401 8.53 2.86 -6.32
N PRO A 402 8.80 4.00 -6.99
CA PRO A 402 9.73 4.06 -8.10
C PRO A 402 11.09 3.56 -7.68
N HIS A 403 11.73 2.86 -8.61
CA HIS A 403 13.07 2.37 -8.41
C HIS A 403 14.03 3.48 -7.95
N GLN A 404 14.75 3.25 -6.86
CA GLN A 404 15.83 4.12 -6.39
C GLN A 404 17.19 3.46 -6.66
N PRO A 405 18.15 4.18 -7.27
CA PRO A 405 19.47 3.62 -7.54
C PRO A 405 20.12 3.03 -6.29
N GLY A 406 20.62 1.80 -6.40
CA GLY A 406 21.27 1.08 -5.31
C GLY A 406 20.31 0.25 -4.43
N ARG A 407 18.99 0.31 -4.64
CA ARG A 407 18.02 -0.56 -3.96
C ARG A 407 17.79 -1.84 -4.76
N ILE A 408 17.93 -2.98 -4.09
CA ILE A 408 17.77 -4.32 -4.66
C ILE A 408 16.28 -4.67 -4.73
N PRO A 409 15.74 -5.04 -5.90
CA PRO A 409 14.36 -5.49 -5.99
C PRO A 409 14.13 -6.83 -5.28
N ILE A 410 13.18 -6.86 -4.36
CA ILE A 410 12.53 -8.09 -3.89
C ILE A 410 11.21 -8.28 -4.64
N VAL A 411 11.14 -9.33 -5.47
CA VAL A 411 9.99 -9.63 -6.33
C VAL A 411 9.10 -10.67 -5.67
N PHE A 412 7.93 -10.26 -5.20
CA PHE A 412 6.93 -11.14 -4.62
C PHE A 412 6.00 -11.74 -5.67
N VAL A 413 5.90 -13.07 -5.69
CA VAL A 413 5.05 -13.84 -6.62
C VAL A 413 4.04 -14.67 -5.84
N HIS A 414 2.76 -14.30 -5.90
CA HIS A 414 1.69 -14.99 -5.17
C HIS A 414 1.34 -16.35 -5.80
N GLY A 415 0.62 -17.20 -5.05
CA GLY A 415 0.14 -18.51 -5.52
C GLY A 415 -1.24 -18.49 -6.18
N LEU A 416 -1.78 -19.68 -6.44
CA LEU A 416 -3.11 -19.92 -7.01
C LEU A 416 -4.23 -19.30 -6.14
N LEU A 417 -5.22 -18.64 -6.76
CA LEU A 417 -6.34 -17.97 -6.07
C LEU A 417 -5.87 -16.98 -4.98
N SER A 418 -4.74 -16.34 -5.19
CA SER A 418 -4.13 -15.36 -4.30
C SER A 418 -3.91 -14.02 -5.02
N ALA A 419 -3.29 -13.05 -4.34
CA ALA A 419 -3.01 -11.73 -4.87
C ALA A 419 -1.84 -11.05 -4.12
N PRO A 420 -1.25 -9.98 -4.68
CA PRO A 420 -0.16 -9.21 -4.08
C PRO A 420 -0.38 -8.82 -2.61
N TYR A 421 -1.59 -8.43 -2.20
CA TYR A 421 -1.87 -8.01 -0.82
C TYR A 421 -1.54 -9.08 0.23
N THR A 422 -1.46 -10.36 -0.16
CA THR A 422 -1.11 -11.44 0.78
C THR A 422 0.30 -11.32 1.36
N TRP A 423 1.16 -10.51 0.73
CA TRP A 423 2.51 -10.19 1.19
C TRP A 423 2.56 -9.02 2.19
N ALA A 424 1.44 -8.33 2.47
CA ALA A 424 1.44 -7.15 3.33
C ALA A 424 2.06 -7.39 4.72
N ALA A 425 1.84 -8.56 5.32
CA ALA A 425 2.48 -8.92 6.58
C ALA A 425 3.99 -9.00 6.46
N MET A 426 4.51 -9.64 5.40
CA MET A 426 5.96 -9.75 5.16
C MET A 426 6.58 -8.40 4.80
N ALA A 427 5.89 -7.61 3.97
CA ALA A 427 6.32 -6.26 3.59
C ALA A 427 6.40 -5.32 4.81
N ASN A 428 5.41 -5.37 5.70
CA ASN A 428 5.40 -4.62 6.96
C ASN A 428 6.60 -4.97 7.85
N GLU A 429 6.95 -6.25 7.91
CA GLU A 429 8.11 -6.70 8.67
C GLU A 429 9.40 -6.22 7.99
N LEU A 430 9.55 -6.37 6.67
CA LEU A 430 10.72 -5.88 5.93
C LEU A 430 10.98 -4.38 6.15
N TYR A 431 9.93 -3.54 6.05
CA TYR A 431 10.01 -2.10 6.26
C TYR A 431 10.43 -1.73 7.69
N ALA A 432 10.19 -2.62 8.66
CA ALA A 432 10.54 -2.39 10.05
C ALA A 432 12.01 -2.68 10.40
N TYR A 433 12.78 -3.31 9.50
CA TYR A 433 14.21 -3.55 9.69
C TYR A 433 15.00 -2.52 8.88
N PRO A 434 15.49 -1.41 9.49
CA PRO A 434 16.07 -0.29 8.74
C PRO A 434 17.24 -0.69 7.83
N GLU A 435 18.06 -1.64 8.28
CA GLU A 435 19.20 -2.16 7.52
C GLU A 435 18.80 -2.86 6.21
N LEU A 436 17.61 -3.46 6.18
CA LEU A 436 17.06 -4.11 4.98
C LEU A 436 16.20 -3.13 4.19
N HIS A 437 15.36 -2.33 4.86
CA HIS A 437 14.50 -1.35 4.23
C HIS A 437 15.27 -0.35 3.37
N LYS A 438 16.45 0.11 3.84
CA LYS A 438 17.31 1.03 3.08
C LYS A 438 18.01 0.37 1.88
N ARG A 439 18.00 -0.96 1.78
CA ARG A 439 18.69 -1.74 0.73
C ARG A 439 17.76 -2.43 -0.26
N TYR A 440 16.51 -2.66 0.12
CA TYR A 440 15.55 -3.39 -0.70
C TYR A 440 14.37 -2.52 -1.07
N GLU A 441 13.82 -2.77 -2.26
CA GLU A 441 12.55 -2.20 -2.70
C GLU A 441 11.59 -3.31 -3.12
N ILE A 442 10.30 -3.12 -2.85
CA ILE A 442 9.29 -4.16 -3.06
C ILE A 442 8.67 -4.06 -4.44
N TRP A 443 8.81 -5.13 -5.22
CA TRP A 443 8.06 -5.36 -6.44
C TRP A 443 7.10 -6.54 -6.23
N ALA A 444 5.90 -6.47 -6.81
CA ALA A 444 4.90 -7.51 -6.70
C ALA A 444 4.33 -7.85 -8.08
N PHE A 445 4.15 -9.14 -8.34
CA PHE A 445 3.58 -9.62 -9.59
C PHE A 445 2.15 -10.09 -9.40
N GLN A 446 1.21 -9.46 -10.09
CA GLN A 446 -0.17 -9.92 -10.26
C GLN A 446 -0.28 -10.72 -11.56
N TYR A 447 -0.98 -11.84 -11.53
CA TYR A 447 -1.27 -12.60 -12.75
C TYR A 447 -2.56 -13.44 -12.61
N PRO A 448 -3.24 -13.75 -13.73
CA PRO A 448 -4.41 -14.61 -13.72
C PRO A 448 -3.99 -16.04 -13.38
N THR A 449 -4.54 -16.60 -12.30
CA THR A 449 -4.12 -17.92 -11.79
C THR A 449 -4.83 -19.09 -12.47
N ASP A 450 -5.76 -18.84 -13.37
CA ASP A 450 -6.49 -19.82 -14.19
C ASP A 450 -5.79 -20.16 -15.51
N GLU A 451 -4.92 -19.28 -16.00
CA GLU A 451 -4.07 -19.53 -17.16
C GLU A 451 -2.87 -20.43 -16.83
N PRO A 452 -2.29 -21.17 -17.80
CA PRO A 452 -1.04 -21.88 -17.57
C PRO A 452 0.05 -20.94 -17.03
N PHE A 453 0.59 -21.23 -15.85
CA PHE A 453 1.58 -20.35 -15.20
C PHE A 453 2.88 -20.19 -16.02
N LEU A 454 3.15 -21.05 -17.02
CA LEU A 454 4.22 -20.86 -18.00
C LEU A 454 4.08 -19.53 -18.77
N ALA A 455 2.84 -19.17 -19.16
CA ALA A 455 2.56 -17.92 -19.84
C ALA A 455 2.75 -16.72 -18.90
N SER A 456 2.34 -16.86 -17.64
CA SER A 456 2.55 -15.85 -16.59
C SER A 456 4.04 -15.63 -16.32
N ALA A 457 4.85 -16.70 -16.25
CA ALA A 457 6.30 -16.61 -16.14
C ALA A 457 6.93 -15.90 -17.35
N ALA A 458 6.42 -16.16 -18.57
CA ALA A 458 6.87 -15.47 -19.77
C ALA A 458 6.56 -13.96 -19.75
N VAL A 459 5.40 -13.57 -19.22
CA VAL A 459 5.06 -12.15 -19.00
C VAL A 459 6.02 -11.53 -17.99
N LEU A 460 6.24 -12.20 -16.85
CA LEU A 460 7.11 -11.68 -15.80
C LEU A 460 8.55 -11.49 -16.29
N ARG A 461 9.14 -12.46 -17.01
CA ARG A 461 10.48 -12.30 -17.62
C ARG A 461 10.57 -11.03 -18.47
N ARG A 462 9.58 -10.82 -19.36
CA ARG A 462 9.55 -9.61 -20.22
C ARG A 462 9.37 -8.33 -19.41
N GLN A 463 8.52 -8.34 -18.39
CA GLN A 463 8.27 -7.16 -17.57
C GLN A 463 9.47 -6.81 -16.69
N LEU A 464 10.22 -7.79 -16.18
CA LEU A 464 11.50 -7.56 -15.50
C LEU A 464 12.52 -6.95 -16.45
N ASP A 465 12.67 -7.48 -17.67
CA ASP A 465 13.55 -6.89 -18.70
C ASP A 465 13.18 -5.43 -19.01
N CYS A 466 11.88 -5.15 -19.16
CA CYS A 466 11.40 -3.78 -19.39
C CYS A 466 11.64 -2.88 -18.17
N ALA A 467 11.36 -3.37 -16.96
CA ALA A 467 11.54 -2.63 -15.72
C ALA A 467 13.01 -2.24 -15.53
N VAL A 468 13.95 -3.17 -15.68
CA VAL A 468 15.38 -2.88 -15.59
C VAL A 468 15.81 -1.86 -16.63
N ARG A 469 15.40 -2.00 -17.89
CA ARG A 469 15.77 -1.04 -18.96
C ARG A 469 15.16 0.35 -18.76
N CYS A 470 13.97 0.45 -18.18
CA CYS A 470 13.34 1.72 -17.88
C CYS A 470 13.99 2.39 -16.66
N SER A 471 14.34 1.60 -15.65
CA SER A 471 14.93 2.08 -14.39
C SER A 471 16.42 2.43 -14.51
N ASP A 472 17.18 1.67 -15.30
CA ASP A 472 18.61 1.89 -15.55
C ASP A 472 18.96 1.78 -17.04
N PRO A 473 18.63 2.81 -17.84
CA PRO A 473 18.92 2.81 -19.28
C PRO A 473 20.42 2.76 -19.62
N GLU A 474 21.28 3.18 -18.68
CA GLU A 474 22.73 3.27 -18.88
C GLU A 474 23.49 2.05 -18.34
N GLY A 475 22.83 1.13 -17.62
CA GLY A 475 23.44 -0.08 -17.06
C GLY A 475 24.44 0.22 -15.95
N ARG A 476 24.15 1.21 -15.09
CA ARG A 476 25.05 1.68 -14.02
C ARG A 476 24.60 1.26 -12.62
N ASP A 477 23.40 0.72 -12.44
CA ASP A 477 22.92 0.28 -11.14
C ASP A 477 23.12 -1.24 -10.95
N PRO A 478 24.16 -1.67 -10.22
CA PRO A 478 24.38 -3.08 -9.95
C PRO A 478 23.30 -3.69 -9.06
N ALA A 479 22.49 -2.91 -8.33
CA ALA A 479 21.44 -3.47 -7.46
C ALA A 479 20.34 -4.18 -8.27
N LEU A 480 20.04 -3.69 -9.48
CA LEU A 480 19.09 -4.32 -10.38
C LEU A 480 19.57 -5.69 -10.90
N ASP A 481 20.87 -5.98 -10.90
CA ASP A 481 21.44 -7.29 -11.28
C ASP A 481 21.40 -8.33 -10.14
N ASN A 482 20.86 -7.97 -8.97
CA ASN A 482 20.90 -8.76 -7.75
C ASN A 482 19.52 -9.05 -7.15
N MET A 483 18.48 -9.13 -7.98
CA MET A 483 17.10 -9.34 -7.52
C MET A 483 16.92 -10.64 -6.72
N VAL A 484 16.05 -10.57 -5.72
CA VAL A 484 15.59 -11.72 -4.93
C VAL A 484 14.13 -12.00 -5.27
N VAL A 485 13.79 -13.23 -5.65
CA VAL A 485 12.41 -13.61 -5.99
C VAL A 485 11.83 -14.50 -4.90
N VAL A 486 10.69 -14.10 -4.33
CA VAL A 486 10.00 -14.87 -3.28
C VAL A 486 8.66 -15.36 -3.81
N GLY A 487 8.54 -16.68 -3.94
CA GLY A 487 7.36 -17.32 -4.50
C GLY A 487 6.60 -18.16 -3.48
N HIS A 488 5.30 -17.89 -3.31
CA HIS A 488 4.42 -18.73 -2.48
C HIS A 488 3.64 -19.72 -3.34
N SER A 489 3.61 -20.99 -2.93
CA SER A 489 2.86 -22.04 -3.62
C SER A 489 3.24 -22.10 -5.10
N MET A 490 2.25 -22.03 -6.01
CA MET A 490 2.46 -21.94 -7.46
C MET A 490 3.38 -20.77 -7.88
N GLY A 491 3.41 -19.67 -7.14
CA GLY A 491 4.32 -18.55 -7.40
C GLY A 491 5.80 -18.94 -7.31
N GLY A 492 6.14 -19.97 -6.52
CA GLY A 492 7.49 -20.52 -6.50
C GLY A 492 7.85 -21.30 -7.76
N LEU A 493 6.88 -21.94 -8.44
CA LEU A 493 7.15 -22.54 -9.76
C LEU A 493 7.44 -21.46 -10.79
N ILE A 494 6.70 -20.35 -10.76
CA ILE A 494 7.01 -19.17 -11.60
C ILE A 494 8.41 -18.64 -11.28
N ALA A 495 8.78 -18.53 -10.01
CA ALA A 495 10.12 -18.09 -9.61
C ALA A 495 11.22 -19.04 -10.13
N LYS A 496 11.03 -20.36 -10.07
CA LYS A 496 11.96 -21.33 -10.67
C LYS A 496 12.10 -21.14 -12.19
N LEU A 497 11.01 -20.82 -12.89
CA LEU A 497 11.02 -20.53 -14.33
C LEU A 497 11.69 -19.19 -14.68
N LEU A 498 12.02 -18.35 -13.69
CA LEU A 498 12.92 -17.20 -13.88
C LEU A 498 14.39 -17.62 -13.71
N ALA A 499 14.68 -18.55 -12.81
CA ALA A 499 16.04 -18.89 -12.41
C ALA A 499 16.67 -20.05 -13.22
N ALA A 500 15.86 -20.88 -13.87
CA ALA A 500 16.34 -22.02 -14.63
C ALA A 500 16.18 -21.82 -16.15
N PRO A 501 17.20 -22.09 -16.97
CA PRO A 501 17.03 -22.16 -18.43
C PRO A 501 16.20 -23.39 -18.80
N SER A 502 15.28 -23.27 -19.75
CA SER A 502 14.41 -24.40 -20.13
C SER A 502 15.06 -25.36 -21.11
N GLY A 503 15.99 -24.87 -21.95
CA GLY A 503 16.51 -25.61 -23.10
C GLY A 503 15.36 -26.21 -23.93
N ASN A 504 15.44 -27.51 -24.20
CA ASN A 504 14.35 -28.26 -24.83
C ASN A 504 13.49 -29.04 -23.83
N THR A 505 13.89 -29.12 -22.55
CA THR A 505 13.32 -30.03 -21.56
C THR A 505 11.81 -29.89 -21.43
N LEU A 506 11.31 -28.66 -21.30
CA LEU A 506 9.86 -28.42 -21.16
C LEU A 506 9.09 -28.80 -22.43
N TRP A 507 9.65 -28.52 -23.60
CA TRP A 507 9.01 -28.84 -24.88
C TRP A 507 8.97 -30.36 -25.12
N GLU A 508 10.02 -31.08 -24.76
CA GLU A 508 10.05 -32.55 -24.85
C GLU A 508 9.03 -33.24 -23.93
N HIS A 509 8.61 -32.57 -22.85
CA HIS A 509 7.52 -33.01 -21.98
C HIS A 509 6.13 -32.60 -22.49
N ALA A 510 6.06 -31.67 -23.44
CA ALA A 510 4.83 -31.15 -24.04
C ALA A 510 4.50 -31.81 -25.40
N ALA A 511 5.51 -32.12 -26.21
CA ALA A 511 5.39 -32.56 -27.59
C ALA A 511 6.34 -33.72 -27.94
N PHE A 512 6.06 -34.39 -29.06
CA PHE A 512 6.85 -35.45 -29.68
C PHE A 512 7.69 -34.96 -30.87
N VAL A 513 7.42 -33.76 -31.37
CA VAL A 513 8.08 -33.16 -32.54
C VAL A 513 8.73 -31.83 -32.17
N PRO A 514 9.77 -31.37 -32.90
CA PRO A 514 10.33 -30.02 -32.75
C PRO A 514 9.27 -28.92 -32.97
N ILE A 515 9.44 -27.76 -32.32
CA ILE A 515 8.47 -26.65 -32.45
C ILE A 515 8.41 -26.08 -33.88
N GLU A 516 9.49 -26.25 -34.65
CA GLU A 516 9.58 -25.83 -36.05
C GLU A 516 8.60 -26.60 -36.95
N GLU A 517 8.35 -27.87 -36.61
CA GLU A 517 7.42 -28.76 -37.33
C GLU A 517 5.96 -28.52 -36.96
N VAL A 518 5.68 -27.81 -35.87
CA VAL A 518 4.31 -27.49 -35.45
C VAL A 518 3.71 -26.42 -36.37
N VAL A 519 2.64 -26.80 -37.08
CA VAL A 519 1.84 -25.89 -37.90
C VAL A 519 0.97 -25.03 -36.99
N ALA A 520 1.30 -23.75 -36.84
CA ALA A 520 0.55 -22.83 -35.99
C ALA A 520 0.56 -21.41 -36.55
N PRO A 521 -0.50 -20.61 -36.31
CA PRO A 521 -0.47 -19.17 -36.52
C PRO A 521 0.74 -18.52 -35.83
N LYS A 522 1.24 -17.42 -36.40
CA LYS A 522 2.47 -16.75 -35.93
C LYS A 522 2.39 -16.34 -34.46
N ASP A 523 1.25 -15.82 -34.02
CA ASP A 523 1.01 -15.40 -32.65
C ASP A 523 0.98 -16.61 -31.67
N VAL A 524 0.37 -17.73 -32.07
CA VAL A 524 0.37 -18.98 -31.30
C VAL A 524 1.79 -19.52 -31.16
N ARG A 525 2.56 -19.56 -32.26
CA ARG A 525 3.95 -20.01 -32.25
C ARG A 525 4.81 -19.14 -31.33
N ILE A 526 4.65 -17.81 -31.35
CA ILE A 526 5.35 -16.89 -30.45
C ILE A 526 4.99 -17.19 -28.98
N ARG A 527 3.70 -17.39 -28.65
CA ARG A 527 3.28 -17.73 -27.28
C ARG A 527 3.88 -19.05 -26.80
N LEU A 528 3.91 -20.08 -27.65
CA LEU A 528 4.55 -21.36 -27.35
C LEU A 528 6.05 -21.18 -27.13
N GLN A 529 6.73 -20.48 -28.03
CA GLN A 529 8.16 -20.19 -27.90
C GLN A 529 8.48 -19.50 -26.57
N GLN A 530 7.77 -18.42 -26.25
CA GLN A 530 7.98 -17.66 -25.02
C GLN A 530 7.70 -18.46 -23.74
N SER A 531 6.80 -19.45 -23.82
CA SER A 531 6.39 -20.29 -22.67
C SER A 531 7.32 -21.48 -22.44
N PHE A 532 7.89 -22.07 -23.51
CA PHE A 532 8.66 -23.30 -23.44
C PHE A 532 10.18 -23.12 -23.63
N PHE A 533 10.62 -22.03 -24.26
CA PHE A 533 12.02 -21.79 -24.62
C PHE A 533 12.49 -20.45 -24.05
N PHE A 534 13.29 -20.50 -22.98
CA PHE A 534 13.82 -19.32 -22.30
C PHE A 534 15.14 -19.65 -21.59
N SER A 535 15.92 -18.60 -21.33
CA SER A 535 17.09 -18.64 -20.45
C SER A 535 16.73 -18.15 -19.06
N ALA A 536 17.60 -18.40 -18.08
CA ALA A 536 17.48 -17.77 -16.78
C ALA A 536 17.52 -16.23 -16.91
N THR A 537 16.69 -15.55 -16.14
CA THR A 537 16.66 -14.09 -16.03
C THR A 537 17.97 -13.63 -15.37
N PRO A 538 18.82 -12.84 -16.05
CA PRO A 538 20.18 -12.55 -15.61
C PRO A 538 20.24 -11.78 -14.27
N TYR A 539 19.18 -11.04 -13.97
CA TYR A 539 19.05 -10.17 -12.79
C TYR A 539 18.73 -10.93 -11.49
N VAL A 540 18.27 -12.18 -11.57
CA VAL A 540 17.87 -12.95 -10.38
C VAL A 540 19.09 -13.65 -9.80
N LYS A 541 19.31 -13.53 -8.49
CA LYS A 541 20.43 -14.17 -7.77
C LYS A 541 20.01 -15.04 -6.60
N ASP A 542 18.80 -14.85 -6.07
CA ASP A 542 18.24 -15.71 -5.03
C ASP A 542 16.76 -16.00 -5.33
N VAL A 543 16.37 -17.25 -5.11
CA VAL A 543 14.96 -17.67 -5.15
C VAL A 543 14.56 -18.32 -3.84
N ILE A 544 13.48 -17.82 -3.25
CA ILE A 544 12.90 -18.34 -2.01
C ILE A 544 11.55 -18.99 -2.29
N TYR A 545 11.48 -20.31 -2.16
CA TYR A 545 10.28 -21.12 -2.31
C TYR A 545 9.55 -21.24 -0.98
N ILE A 546 8.29 -20.81 -0.92
CA ILE A 546 7.43 -20.94 0.26
C ILE A 546 6.28 -21.88 -0.07
N ALA A 547 6.31 -23.11 0.48
CA ALA A 547 5.32 -24.16 0.21
C ALA A 547 5.09 -24.45 -1.29
N THR A 548 6.15 -24.44 -2.10
CA THR A 548 6.05 -24.64 -3.55
C THR A 548 5.86 -26.11 -3.90
N PRO A 549 4.82 -26.49 -4.67
CA PRO A 549 4.59 -27.89 -5.03
C PRO A 549 5.47 -28.34 -6.21
N HIS A 550 6.76 -28.56 -5.99
CA HIS A 550 7.72 -28.95 -7.05
C HIS A 550 7.37 -30.30 -7.71
N GLU A 551 6.82 -31.26 -6.95
CA GLU A 551 6.29 -32.54 -7.48
C GLU A 551 4.75 -32.55 -7.58
N GLY A 552 4.10 -31.39 -7.45
CA GLY A 552 2.63 -31.26 -7.56
C GLY A 552 1.88 -31.57 -6.27
N SER A 553 0.55 -31.47 -6.32
CA SER A 553 -0.31 -31.76 -5.16
C SER A 553 -1.60 -32.47 -5.55
N SER A 554 -1.96 -33.50 -4.78
CA SER A 554 -3.25 -34.18 -4.89
C SER A 554 -4.44 -33.26 -4.57
N TRP A 555 -4.21 -32.14 -3.86
CA TRP A 555 -5.21 -31.11 -3.61
C TRP A 555 -5.68 -30.41 -4.91
N ALA A 556 -4.83 -30.31 -5.93
CA ALA A 556 -5.19 -29.69 -7.22
C ALA A 556 -6.45 -30.34 -7.82
N ARG A 557 -6.54 -31.69 -7.76
CA ARG A 557 -7.73 -32.46 -8.18
C ARG A 557 -8.99 -32.13 -7.38
N ARG A 558 -8.83 -31.82 -6.09
CA ARG A 558 -9.94 -31.44 -5.20
C ARG A 558 -10.44 -30.03 -5.49
N CYS A 559 -9.55 -29.12 -5.87
CA CYS A 559 -9.89 -27.77 -6.32
C CYS A 559 -10.73 -27.82 -7.62
N LEU A 560 -10.32 -28.64 -8.60
CA LEU A 560 -11.05 -28.83 -9.87
C LEU A 560 -12.53 -29.19 -9.67
N GLY A 561 -12.87 -29.95 -8.62
CA GLY A 561 -14.25 -30.35 -8.32
C GLY A 561 -15.12 -29.27 -7.67
N GLN A 562 -14.53 -28.19 -7.14
CA GLN A 562 -15.24 -27.10 -6.45
C GLN A 562 -15.34 -25.82 -7.30
N THR A 563 -14.41 -25.62 -8.24
CA THR A 563 -14.32 -24.40 -9.07
C THR A 563 -14.90 -24.55 -10.48
N THR A 564 -15.67 -25.61 -10.77
CA THR A 564 -16.35 -25.87 -12.07
C THR A 564 -17.45 -24.87 -12.45
N SER A 565 -17.59 -23.77 -11.75
CA SER A 565 -18.36 -22.63 -12.21
C SER A 565 -17.43 -21.45 -12.17
N LEU A 566 -17.22 -20.80 -13.32
CA LEU A 566 -16.87 -19.39 -13.54
C LEU A 566 -15.90 -19.25 -14.74
N VAL A 567 -16.18 -18.25 -15.58
CA VAL A 567 -15.58 -17.88 -16.87
C VAL A 567 -16.15 -18.62 -18.10
N ILE A 568 -17.22 -18.07 -18.69
CA ILE A 568 -17.85 -18.59 -19.93
C ILE A 568 -17.31 -17.86 -21.18
N GLU A 569 -16.87 -16.60 -21.06
CA GLU A 569 -16.31 -15.83 -22.19
C GLU A 569 -14.79 -15.76 -22.08
N GLY A 570 -14.08 -16.30 -23.08
CA GLY A 570 -12.62 -16.41 -23.11
C GLY A 570 -12.13 -17.87 -23.18
N ILE A 571 -12.80 -18.79 -22.47
CA ILE A 571 -12.55 -20.22 -22.60
C ILE A 571 -12.90 -20.69 -24.02
N GLU A 572 -14.07 -20.32 -24.56
CA GLU A 572 -14.51 -20.81 -25.88
C GLU A 572 -13.52 -20.47 -27.02
N HIS A 573 -12.97 -19.25 -27.04
CA HIS A 573 -12.01 -18.85 -28.07
C HIS A 573 -10.63 -19.50 -27.89
N ARG A 574 -10.19 -19.68 -26.64
CA ARG A 574 -8.95 -20.41 -26.31
C ARG A 574 -9.06 -21.88 -26.69
N GLU A 575 -10.21 -22.49 -26.42
CA GLU A 575 -10.50 -23.86 -26.79
C GLU A 575 -10.57 -24.05 -28.30
N GLN A 576 -11.21 -23.13 -29.03
CA GLN A 576 -11.23 -23.15 -30.50
C GLN A 576 -9.81 -23.06 -31.07
N THR A 577 -9.03 -22.06 -30.65
CA THR A 577 -7.64 -21.87 -31.13
C THR A 577 -6.76 -23.08 -30.82
N HIS A 578 -6.94 -23.68 -29.64
CA HIS A 578 -6.20 -24.88 -29.26
C HIS A 578 -6.65 -26.12 -30.04
N GLN A 579 -7.95 -26.29 -30.26
CA GLN A 579 -8.47 -27.39 -31.05
C GLN A 579 -7.98 -27.32 -32.49
N GLU A 580 -7.92 -26.12 -33.09
CA GLU A 580 -7.31 -25.89 -34.40
C GLU A 580 -5.82 -26.28 -34.40
N LEU A 581 -5.06 -25.82 -33.40
CA LEU A 581 -3.65 -26.19 -33.24
C LEU A 581 -3.46 -27.71 -33.15
N VAL A 582 -4.27 -28.42 -32.38
CA VAL A 582 -4.17 -29.88 -32.22
C VAL A 582 -4.61 -30.60 -33.51
N ASN A 583 -5.66 -30.13 -34.19
CA ASN A 583 -6.17 -30.73 -35.42
C ASN A 583 -5.17 -30.63 -36.59
N GLU A 584 -4.48 -29.51 -36.71
CA GLU A 584 -3.41 -29.31 -37.70
C GLU A 584 -2.14 -30.12 -37.35
N ASN A 585 -2.04 -30.64 -36.12
CA ASN A 585 -0.87 -31.37 -35.62
C ASN A 585 -1.25 -32.66 -34.85
N PRO A 586 -1.93 -33.63 -35.49
CA PRO A 586 -2.65 -34.72 -34.81
C PRO A 586 -1.77 -35.70 -34.01
N ALA A 587 -0.45 -35.70 -34.23
CA ALA A 587 0.51 -36.54 -33.53
C ALA A 587 1.65 -35.74 -32.85
N ALA A 588 1.56 -34.41 -32.82
CA ALA A 588 2.63 -33.57 -32.28
C ALA A 588 2.64 -33.50 -30.76
N PHE A 589 1.47 -33.46 -30.11
CA PHE A 589 1.36 -33.15 -28.68
C PHE A 589 1.16 -34.39 -27.82
N ARG A 590 1.75 -34.36 -26.62
CA ARG A 590 1.48 -35.34 -25.55
C ARG A 590 0.11 -35.08 -24.93
N GLU A 591 -0.40 -36.05 -24.18
CA GLU A 591 -1.78 -36.04 -23.67
C GLU A 591 -2.19 -34.73 -22.99
N GLU A 592 -1.29 -34.17 -22.17
CA GLU A 592 -1.51 -32.95 -21.40
C GLU A 592 -1.79 -31.71 -22.28
N LEU A 593 -1.14 -31.59 -23.44
CA LEU A 593 -1.40 -30.53 -24.43
C LEU A 593 -2.34 -30.96 -25.57
N ARG A 594 -2.65 -32.26 -25.71
CA ARG A 594 -3.48 -32.77 -26.81
C ARG A 594 -4.97 -32.67 -26.49
N ARG A 595 -5.34 -32.81 -25.22
CA ARG A 595 -6.74 -32.93 -24.80
C ARG A 595 -7.47 -31.58 -24.75
N ARG A 596 -6.82 -30.58 -24.15
CA ARG A 596 -7.30 -29.21 -23.96
C ARG A 596 -6.14 -28.32 -23.54
N PRO A 597 -6.23 -26.98 -23.63
CA PRO A 597 -5.30 -26.06 -23.00
C PRO A 597 -5.21 -26.40 -21.51
N PRO A 598 -4.01 -26.70 -20.99
CA PRO A 598 -3.85 -26.94 -19.56
C PRO A 598 -4.10 -25.64 -18.80
N THR A 599 -4.79 -25.74 -17.68
CA THR A 599 -4.88 -24.66 -16.68
C THR A 599 -3.71 -24.77 -15.72
N SER A 600 -3.45 -23.72 -14.95
CA SER A 600 -2.51 -23.80 -13.83
C SER A 600 -2.83 -24.94 -12.85
N ILE A 601 -4.12 -25.26 -12.64
CA ILE A 601 -4.51 -26.36 -11.75
C ILE A 601 -4.10 -27.72 -12.33
N ASP A 602 -4.25 -27.92 -13.65
CA ASP A 602 -3.83 -29.16 -14.31
C ASP A 602 -2.32 -29.36 -14.23
N LEU A 603 -1.56 -28.27 -14.42
CA LEU A 603 -0.10 -28.27 -14.31
C LEU A 603 0.40 -28.49 -12.88
N LEU A 604 -0.46 -28.37 -11.86
CA LEU A 604 -0.12 -28.64 -10.47
C LEU A 604 -0.42 -30.08 -10.05
N GLU A 605 -1.01 -30.89 -10.94
CA GLU A 605 -1.23 -32.31 -10.64
C GLU A 605 0.10 -33.09 -10.64
N PRO A 606 0.32 -34.03 -9.70
CA PRO A 606 1.57 -34.80 -9.62
C PRO A 606 1.90 -35.63 -10.87
N ASP A 607 0.91 -35.94 -11.71
CA ASP A 607 1.09 -36.67 -12.95
C ASP A 607 1.35 -35.79 -14.17
N SER A 608 1.25 -34.46 -14.06
CA SER A 608 1.64 -33.49 -15.09
C SER A 608 3.03 -33.80 -15.63
N LEU A 609 3.14 -33.94 -16.96
CA LEU A 609 4.41 -34.17 -17.64
C LEU A 609 5.21 -32.87 -17.67
N ILE A 610 4.55 -31.74 -17.90
CA ILE A 610 5.18 -30.43 -17.90
C ILE A 610 5.77 -30.13 -16.52
N LEU A 611 5.05 -30.41 -15.42
CA LEU A 611 5.58 -30.21 -14.06
C LEU A 611 6.81 -31.08 -13.77
N LYS A 612 6.80 -32.34 -14.22
CA LYS A 612 7.99 -33.20 -14.14
C LYS A 612 9.18 -32.63 -14.92
N GLY A 613 8.92 -32.01 -16.06
CA GLY A 613 9.92 -31.25 -16.81
C GLY A 613 10.47 -30.07 -16.00
N ILE A 614 9.61 -29.30 -15.33
CA ILE A 614 10.01 -28.17 -14.47
C ILE A 614 10.83 -28.65 -13.27
N TYR A 615 10.47 -29.78 -12.67
CA TYR A 615 11.23 -30.39 -11.58
C TYR A 615 12.67 -30.71 -12.01
N GLN A 616 12.85 -31.21 -13.24
CA GLN A 616 14.15 -31.54 -13.84
C GLN A 616 14.99 -30.36 -14.28
N LEU A 617 14.45 -29.13 -14.31
CA LEU A 617 15.24 -27.96 -14.66
C LEU A 617 16.25 -27.67 -13.55
N ASP A 618 17.53 -27.61 -13.93
CA ASP A 618 18.61 -27.13 -13.08
C ASP A 618 18.58 -25.60 -13.05
N VAL A 619 18.60 -25.02 -11.85
CA VAL A 619 18.73 -23.57 -11.67
C VAL A 619 20.13 -23.13 -12.10
N ALA A 620 20.24 -21.92 -12.65
CA ALA A 620 21.51 -21.37 -13.09
C ALA A 620 22.53 -21.34 -11.93
N PRO A 621 23.80 -21.75 -12.12
CA PRO A 621 24.77 -21.93 -11.04
C PRO A 621 25.04 -20.69 -10.17
N GLU A 622 24.79 -19.50 -10.71
CA GLU A 622 24.92 -18.22 -10.02
C GLU A 622 23.70 -17.84 -9.15
N VAL A 623 22.63 -18.64 -9.19
CA VAL A 623 21.40 -18.40 -8.43
C VAL A 623 21.32 -19.36 -7.25
N ARG A 624 21.12 -18.82 -6.05
CA ARG A 624 20.90 -19.59 -4.83
C ARG A 624 19.43 -19.94 -4.64
N GLU A 625 19.18 -21.10 -4.06
CA GLU A 625 17.83 -21.62 -3.86
C GLU A 625 17.55 -21.85 -2.37
N HIS A 626 16.37 -21.42 -1.91
CA HIS A 626 15.95 -21.57 -0.52
C HIS A 626 14.55 -22.15 -0.42
N SER A 627 14.30 -23.04 0.54
CA SER A 627 12.99 -23.68 0.74
C SER A 627 12.45 -23.46 2.15
N ILE A 628 11.24 -22.91 2.23
CA ILE A 628 10.46 -22.79 3.46
C ILE A 628 9.23 -23.70 3.33
N ILE A 629 9.22 -24.76 4.12
CA ILE A 629 8.27 -25.88 3.98
C ILE A 629 7.31 -25.92 5.16
N GLY A 630 6.01 -25.97 4.87
CA GLY A 630 4.98 -26.14 5.89
C GLY A 630 4.77 -27.61 6.26
N ARG A 631 4.57 -27.89 7.55
CA ARG A 631 4.26 -29.22 8.10
C ARG A 631 3.10 -29.22 9.10
N GLY A 632 2.22 -28.21 9.06
CA GLY A 632 1.15 -28.02 10.03
C GLY A 632 -0.01 -29.03 9.93
N TRP A 633 0.05 -29.99 9.01
CA TRP A 633 -0.99 -30.97 8.74
C TRP A 633 -0.40 -32.36 8.50
N TRP A 634 -1.21 -33.40 8.69
CA TRP A 634 -0.84 -34.77 8.33
C TRP A 634 -2.01 -35.47 7.64
N SER A 635 -1.73 -36.17 6.54
CA SER A 635 -2.71 -36.99 5.82
C SER A 635 -2.18 -38.43 5.64
N ILE A 636 -3.10 -39.39 5.54
CA ILE A 636 -2.74 -40.80 5.32
C ILE A 636 -2.09 -41.00 3.95
N HIS A 637 -2.49 -40.21 2.94
CA HIS A 637 -1.99 -40.34 1.57
C HIS A 637 -0.67 -39.60 1.33
N ASP A 638 -0.51 -38.42 1.93
CA ASP A 638 0.59 -37.50 1.64
C ASP A 638 1.62 -37.41 2.78
N GLY A 639 1.32 -38.01 3.94
CA GLY A 639 2.14 -37.89 5.14
C GLY A 639 2.10 -36.46 5.71
N ALA A 640 3.26 -35.96 6.14
CA ALA A 640 3.37 -34.58 6.61
C ALA A 640 3.14 -33.59 5.45
N SER A 641 2.31 -32.58 5.68
CA SER A 641 1.98 -31.56 4.71
C SER A 641 1.62 -30.24 5.40
N ASP A 642 1.36 -29.19 4.63
CA ASP A 642 0.75 -27.97 5.13
C ASP A 642 -0.78 -27.93 4.92
N GLY A 643 -1.37 -29.07 4.55
CA GLY A 643 -2.78 -29.24 4.21
C GLY A 643 -3.08 -29.14 2.71
N VAL A 644 -2.17 -28.56 1.91
CA VAL A 644 -2.29 -28.46 0.45
C VAL A 644 -1.09 -29.11 -0.23
N VAL A 645 0.13 -28.78 0.18
CA VAL A 645 1.36 -29.29 -0.43
C VAL A 645 2.03 -30.29 0.51
N PRO A 646 2.25 -31.55 0.07
CA PRO A 646 3.01 -32.52 0.83
C PRO A 646 4.45 -32.05 1.05
N VAL A 647 5.03 -32.33 2.22
CA VAL A 647 6.45 -32.00 2.51
C VAL A 647 7.37 -32.57 1.44
N LYS A 648 7.09 -33.79 0.95
CA LYS A 648 7.89 -34.41 -0.13
C LYS A 648 7.88 -33.55 -1.40
N SER A 649 6.71 -33.06 -1.80
CA SER A 649 6.55 -32.23 -3.00
C SER A 649 7.16 -30.84 -2.83
N ALA A 650 7.19 -30.32 -1.60
CA ALA A 650 7.80 -29.03 -1.28
C ALA A 650 9.33 -29.05 -1.21
N ARG A 651 9.96 -30.23 -1.22
CA ARG A 651 11.41 -30.35 -1.18
C ARG A 651 12.02 -30.34 -2.57
N LEU A 652 13.10 -29.58 -2.71
CA LEU A 652 13.97 -29.60 -3.87
C LEU A 652 15.39 -29.97 -3.41
N PRO A 653 16.05 -30.96 -4.03
CA PRO A 653 17.41 -31.32 -3.65
C PRO A 653 18.39 -30.22 -4.04
N GLY A 654 19.40 -29.96 -3.21
CA GLY A 654 20.50 -29.04 -3.55
C GLY A 654 20.30 -27.58 -3.14
N VAL A 655 19.19 -27.23 -2.48
CA VAL A 655 18.94 -25.88 -1.96
C VAL A 655 19.96 -25.45 -0.89
N ASP A 656 20.32 -24.17 -0.89
CA ASP A 656 21.25 -23.54 0.06
C ASP A 656 20.70 -23.49 1.49
N SER A 657 19.39 -23.29 1.66
CA SER A 657 18.72 -23.47 2.95
C SER A 657 17.36 -24.15 2.82
N GLU A 658 17.03 -25.02 3.80
CA GLU A 658 15.71 -25.60 3.96
C GLU A 658 15.26 -25.43 5.41
N VAL A 659 14.10 -24.78 5.61
CA VAL A 659 13.48 -24.60 6.92
C VAL A 659 12.08 -25.18 6.93
N MET A 660 11.76 -25.94 7.97
CA MET A 660 10.45 -26.58 8.12
C MET A 660 9.66 -25.93 9.27
N ILE A 661 8.46 -25.44 8.96
CA ILE A 661 7.63 -24.63 9.85
C ILE A 661 6.29 -25.31 10.08
N SER A 662 5.85 -25.33 11.34
CA SER A 662 4.54 -25.89 11.71
C SER A 662 3.41 -24.89 11.43
N ALA A 663 3.05 -24.72 10.16
CA ALA A 663 1.93 -23.88 9.72
C ALA A 663 1.15 -24.53 8.57
N THR A 664 -0.09 -24.05 8.37
CA THR A 664 -0.92 -24.42 7.22
C THR A 664 -0.59 -23.59 5.99
N HIS A 665 -0.94 -24.09 4.80
CA HIS A 665 -0.55 -23.52 3.51
C HIS A 665 -0.84 -22.01 3.38
N MET A 666 -2.02 -21.57 3.83
CA MET A 666 -2.48 -20.18 3.74
C MET A 666 -1.85 -19.24 4.77
N HIS A 667 -1.28 -19.78 5.85
CA HIS A 667 -0.66 -19.00 6.91
C HIS A 667 0.86 -18.96 6.79
N LEU A 668 1.47 -19.84 6.00
CA LEU A 668 2.91 -20.01 5.97
C LEU A 668 3.65 -18.73 5.55
N ASN A 669 3.19 -18.02 4.52
CA ASN A 669 3.80 -16.76 4.06
C ASN A 669 3.58 -15.57 5.01
N LYS A 670 2.76 -15.73 6.06
CA LYS A 670 2.51 -14.73 7.11
C LYS A 670 3.03 -15.19 8.47
N HIS A 671 3.61 -16.39 8.53
CA HIS A 671 4.07 -16.99 9.77
C HIS A 671 5.38 -16.31 10.22
N PRO A 672 5.53 -15.91 11.49
CA PRO A 672 6.73 -15.22 11.97
C PRO A 672 8.03 -15.96 11.63
N GLY A 673 8.05 -17.29 11.76
CA GLY A 673 9.21 -18.10 11.40
C GLY A 673 9.57 -18.08 9.91
N ALA A 674 8.59 -17.93 9.01
CA ALA A 674 8.85 -17.86 7.57
C ALA A 674 9.38 -16.47 7.21
N ILE A 675 8.78 -15.43 7.79
CA ILE A 675 9.24 -14.05 7.68
C ILE A 675 10.68 -13.92 8.18
N CYS A 676 10.99 -14.47 9.36
CA CYS A 676 12.36 -14.44 9.90
C CYS A 676 13.36 -15.12 8.98
N GLU A 677 13.01 -16.25 8.36
CA GLU A 677 13.92 -16.94 7.41
C GLU A 677 14.11 -16.11 6.13
N VAL A 678 13.04 -15.50 5.59
CA VAL A 678 13.17 -14.57 4.45
C VAL A 678 14.09 -13.40 4.80
N LEU A 679 13.86 -12.72 5.92
CA LEU A 679 14.70 -11.59 6.35
C LEU A 679 16.17 -12.01 6.56
N ARG A 680 16.41 -13.20 7.11
CA ARG A 680 17.76 -13.76 7.25
C ARG A 680 18.43 -13.98 5.89
N ILE A 681 17.70 -14.53 4.91
CA ILE A 681 18.20 -14.73 3.53
C ILE A 681 18.52 -13.37 2.90
N LEU A 682 17.63 -12.39 3.00
CA LEU A 682 17.84 -11.03 2.50
C LEU A 682 19.07 -10.38 3.15
N GLN A 683 19.26 -10.52 4.45
CA GLN A 683 20.45 -10.00 5.11
C GLN A 683 21.73 -10.66 4.55
N VAL A 684 21.75 -11.99 4.44
CA VAL A 684 22.91 -12.72 3.90
C VAL A 684 23.19 -12.34 2.45
N HIS A 685 22.15 -12.11 1.65
CA HIS A 685 22.30 -11.62 0.28
C HIS A 685 22.91 -10.20 0.27
N ALA A 686 22.34 -9.27 1.04
CA ALA A 686 22.80 -7.89 1.10
C ALA A 686 24.23 -7.74 1.63
N ASP A 687 24.65 -8.59 2.57
CA ASP A 687 26.00 -8.59 3.15
C ASP A 687 27.09 -8.99 2.14
N GLN A 688 26.72 -9.66 1.06
CA GLN A 688 27.65 -10.06 -0.01
C GLN A 688 27.87 -8.96 -1.05
N LEU A 689 27.07 -7.90 -1.00
CA LEU A 689 27.09 -6.81 -1.96
C LEU A 689 27.66 -5.54 -1.32
N PRO A 690 28.45 -4.74 -2.06
CA PRO A 690 28.89 -3.46 -1.58
C PRO A 690 27.67 -2.58 -1.33
N TRP A 691 27.61 -1.96 -0.15
CA TRP A 691 26.55 -0.99 0.11
C TRP A 691 26.84 0.30 -0.64
N VAL A 692 25.97 0.64 -1.57
CA VAL A 692 25.93 1.95 -2.20
C VAL A 692 24.78 2.69 -1.54
N GLN A 693 25.07 3.77 -0.81
CA GLN A 693 24.00 4.63 -0.35
C GLN A 693 23.31 5.25 -1.57
N PRO A 694 21.96 5.28 -1.61
CA PRO A 694 21.26 6.02 -2.65
C PRO A 694 21.72 7.47 -2.62
N HIS A 695 22.48 7.90 -3.62
CA HIS A 695 22.73 9.31 -3.81
C HIS A 695 21.42 9.90 -4.32
N LEU A 696 20.76 10.73 -3.52
CA LEU A 696 19.58 11.49 -3.94
C LEU A 696 19.93 12.28 -5.21
N VAL A 697 19.52 11.78 -6.37
CA VAL A 697 19.56 12.52 -7.64
C VAL A 697 18.48 13.59 -7.53
N GLY A 698 18.85 14.78 -7.04
CA GLY A 698 17.88 15.86 -6.87
C GLY A 698 18.33 17.09 -6.10
N GLN A 699 19.47 17.07 -5.39
CA GLN A 699 20.07 18.31 -4.89
C GLN A 699 20.87 18.97 -6.02
N CYS A 700 20.20 19.76 -6.84
CA CYS A 700 20.88 20.84 -7.54
C CYS A 700 21.52 21.72 -6.46
N GLU A 701 22.85 21.69 -6.34
CA GLU A 701 23.58 22.73 -5.63
C GLU A 701 23.14 24.08 -6.20
N PRO A 702 22.76 25.06 -5.35
CA PRO A 702 22.52 26.40 -5.85
C PRO A 702 23.86 26.95 -6.35
N LYS A 703 23.93 27.26 -7.65
CA LYS A 703 24.96 28.13 -8.21
C LYS A 703 24.68 29.58 -7.88
#